data_AF-A0A7J2PM17-F1
#
_entry.id   AF-A0A7J2PM17-F1
#
_cell.length_a   1.000
_cell.length_b   1.000
_cell.length_c   1.000
_cell.angle_alpha   90.00
_cell.angle_beta   90.00
_cell.angle_gamma   90.00
#
_symmetry.space_group_name_H-M   'P 1'
#
loop_
_entity.id
_entity.type
_entity.pdbx_description
1 polymer ?
#
loop_
_entity_poly.entity_id
_entity_poly.type
_entity_poly.pdbx_seq_one_letter_code
_entity_poly.pdbx_strand_id
1 'polypeptide(L)'
;MEVFLKRAERPFKEMIGEEKTSSAFNEIKKATNEIPAKFRRIIGSEIPKFLFTFSQEIDDLSPELIEGVLRHILLFAESLKDLSNKDRNQVNQLLTKRSNSKVRNLSDLLKSFVKRATSGKIMKNQGSFENILTLLFGDKAEVSQHTDVELFIKRAEKNFSVKIGAEKSSKFSEGIIKTLIEVDNNIKDHLSSEIPKFVFKFSQNLDKLSAESIERMISTVLLFNKALSNLNGKSKDQLNQEIAKRSKNKLFTIIDVFKAFLEAEKESTQIEQCDSLEDILVYLLGHEEKRIQFTDVEAFLKRAEKKFALIVGQDMIHMLMEELLDAIENIPELHREYLGSDLAKFLFTYSETASYHEPEKVELVFNGAILFANSLVEVGDLNKAEINQFIIKRSKNKVRSLFDLYKAFLVKIEIRMPLSAEPNFDEIIIHTLGRYDGPKEMEKGGLIHDLLTNFHEEIPLAKEHANWSSAISEIVPRFLDILPNPDGDRILDFLWVNKFPVDQIQEQYRERIADIPREKERTFTFRLFNMLTNQILLDEKKDKALTGALAFKILGSIFIEIYGGRNAQIRGIRLNQLLKDRKISNPEKKQDLDEQINHILEEDLKAIQQRTMTINTIVPILSKKGFFIKTYDIVTKDFPELIVKIISYREEERLKDIGSEYKKSGFTGELIPLVNGFLQKLDYAYRFYKKYFEEMYSIALDAQKNMLSLREFFKFLVDLRENMDTIEFFDYKVANTEHSIYILILKYLYIPLTDVFDTTRIILDEQEYQKKIIKLDKYLSNQKLEQLQLEIRETEKKIKEYQDFKDFDASHKITNYTKFLNRDKNEIKFYDVMFKLLNDSEKISDKLKFRLEFSMELLKFSKSLKKIHSSLPAALSENLGIFTDFEQKIDDIVEKLKGKSSSGILSPFEFREKNDAAEQSKKLLLDLISNEDFTLHIEKLIKMSEVTIP
;
A
#
# COMPACT_ATOMS: atom_id res chain seq x y z
N MET A 1 64.27 14.44 41.64
CA MET A 1 64.84 13.09 41.42
C MET A 1 66.30 13.04 41.87
N GLU A 2 67.22 13.78 41.24
CA GLU A 2 68.66 13.70 41.56
C GLU A 2 69.02 14.11 43.00
N VAL A 3 68.32 15.09 43.58
CA VAL A 3 68.56 15.53 44.97
C VAL A 3 68.21 14.43 45.99
N PHE A 4 67.12 13.69 45.77
CA PHE A 4 66.72 12.59 46.66
C PHE A 4 67.62 11.37 46.50
N LEU A 5 68.02 11.03 45.26
CA LEU A 5 68.95 9.93 45.01
C LEU A 5 70.33 10.21 45.63
N LYS A 6 70.91 11.41 45.42
CA LYS A 6 72.19 11.80 46.01
C LYS A 6 72.17 11.80 47.55
N ARG A 7 71.05 12.19 48.16
CA ARG A 7 70.89 12.17 49.63
C ARG A 7 70.70 10.75 50.17
N ALA A 8 70.03 9.88 49.40
CA ALA A 8 69.82 8.49 49.77
C ALA A 8 71.11 7.66 49.67
N GLU A 9 72.01 7.96 48.73
CA GLU A 9 73.23 7.16 48.47
C GLU A 9 74.15 6.97 49.68
N ARG A 10 74.30 7.98 50.56
CA ARG A 10 75.31 7.94 51.64
C ARG A 10 75.10 6.77 52.62
N PRO A 11 73.91 6.56 53.21
CA PRO A 11 73.64 5.38 54.04
C PRO A 11 73.85 4.03 53.31
N PHE A 12 73.51 3.93 52.02
CA PHE A 12 73.78 2.71 51.25
C PHE A 12 75.29 2.47 51.04
N LYS A 13 76.07 3.53 50.76
CA LYS A 13 77.53 3.43 50.61
C LYS A 13 78.20 2.93 51.89
N GLU A 14 77.72 3.37 53.05
CA GLU A 14 78.22 2.97 54.36
C GLU A 14 77.91 1.48 54.65
N MET A 15 76.78 0.94 54.17
CA MET A 15 76.34 -0.44 54.46
C MET A 15 76.74 -1.51 53.43
N ILE A 16 76.72 -1.21 52.13
CA ILE A 16 76.98 -2.19 51.05
C ILE A 16 78.18 -1.83 50.15
N GLY A 17 78.89 -0.74 50.47
CA GLY A 17 80.07 -0.29 49.76
C GLY A 17 79.77 0.66 48.59
N GLU A 18 80.75 1.50 48.26
CA GLU A 18 80.59 2.61 47.31
C GLU A 18 80.38 2.14 45.86
N GLU A 19 81.10 1.11 45.43
CA GLU A 19 81.05 0.59 44.05
C GLU A 19 79.68 -0.05 43.75
N LYS A 20 79.19 -0.90 44.65
CA LYS A 20 77.89 -1.57 44.52
C LYS A 20 76.73 -0.57 44.59
N THR A 21 76.79 0.39 45.51
CA THR A 21 75.77 1.44 45.65
C THR A 21 75.69 2.28 44.38
N SER A 22 76.84 2.73 43.87
CA SER A 22 76.89 3.58 42.68
C SER A 22 76.40 2.84 41.44
N SER A 23 76.73 1.55 41.29
CA SER A 23 76.23 0.71 40.20
C SER A 23 74.69 0.58 40.24
N ALA A 24 74.14 0.17 41.39
CA ALA A 24 72.70 -0.04 41.54
C ALA A 24 71.88 1.25 41.34
N PHE A 25 72.35 2.38 41.88
CA PHE A 25 71.66 3.67 41.72
C PHE A 25 71.69 4.16 40.27
N ASN A 26 72.79 3.95 39.55
CA ASN A 26 72.89 4.29 38.12
C ASN A 26 71.94 3.44 37.27
N GLU A 27 71.86 2.14 37.54
CA GLU A 27 70.93 1.23 36.85
C GLU A 27 69.47 1.62 37.13
N ILE A 28 69.10 1.91 38.38
CA ILE A 28 67.75 2.37 38.74
C ILE A 28 67.43 3.70 38.05
N LYS A 29 68.38 4.63 38.00
CA LYS A 29 68.22 5.93 37.32
C LYS A 29 67.99 5.72 35.82
N LYS A 30 68.74 4.82 35.19
CA LYS A 30 68.57 4.46 33.77
C LYS A 30 67.20 3.83 33.52
N ALA A 31 66.81 2.83 34.29
CA ALA A 31 65.51 2.15 34.16
C ALA A 31 64.33 3.12 34.36
N THR A 32 64.42 4.02 35.34
CA THR A 32 63.38 5.04 35.59
C THR A 32 63.21 6.01 34.41
N ASN A 33 64.31 6.34 33.72
CA ASN A 33 64.32 7.18 32.52
C ASN A 33 63.82 6.46 31.26
N GLU A 34 63.56 5.16 31.31
CA GLU A 34 63.03 4.37 30.20
C GLU A 34 61.53 4.07 30.38
N ILE A 35 60.93 4.42 31.53
CA ILE A 35 59.49 4.30 31.79
C ILE A 35 58.69 5.20 30.83
N PRO A 36 57.59 4.73 30.22
CA PRO A 36 56.73 5.55 29.36
C PRO A 36 56.29 6.85 30.03
N ALA A 37 56.29 7.96 29.27
CA ALA A 37 56.10 9.32 29.80
C ALA A 37 54.83 9.49 30.67
N LYS A 38 53.73 8.81 30.28
CA LYS A 38 52.44 8.79 30.99
C LYS A 38 52.52 8.23 32.43
N PHE A 39 53.41 7.26 32.67
CA PHE A 39 53.63 6.68 34.01
C PHE A 39 54.78 7.34 34.76
N ARG A 40 55.79 7.85 34.03
CA ARG A 40 56.94 8.55 34.61
C ARG A 40 56.54 9.76 35.46
N ARG A 41 55.50 10.51 35.06
CA ARG A 41 54.95 11.62 35.85
C ARG A 41 54.46 11.21 37.25
N ILE A 42 54.03 9.96 37.42
CA ILE A 42 53.45 9.44 38.66
C ILE A 42 54.51 8.76 39.49
N ILE A 43 55.23 7.79 38.90
CA ILE A 43 56.13 6.91 39.66
C ILE A 43 57.59 7.39 39.65
N GLY A 44 57.98 8.22 38.68
CA GLY A 44 59.37 8.66 38.50
C GLY A 44 59.90 9.53 39.64
N SER A 45 59.02 10.21 40.39
CA SER A 45 59.41 10.92 41.63
C SER A 45 59.25 10.07 42.89
N GLU A 46 58.44 9.02 42.84
CA GLU A 46 58.13 8.16 43.98
C GLU A 46 59.24 7.14 44.25
N ILE A 47 59.88 6.58 43.21
CA ILE A 47 61.03 5.68 43.37
C ILE A 47 62.19 6.35 44.15
N PRO A 48 62.65 7.57 43.79
CA PRO A 48 63.64 8.30 44.58
C PRO A 48 63.21 8.63 46.01
N LYS A 49 61.94 9.00 46.23
CA LYS A 49 61.41 9.28 47.57
C LYS A 49 61.39 8.03 48.43
N PHE A 50 61.02 6.90 47.84
CA PHE A 50 61.03 5.60 48.52
C PHE A 50 62.46 5.21 48.92
N LEU A 51 63.43 5.31 48.01
CA LEU A 51 64.85 5.06 48.31
C LEU A 51 65.37 5.96 49.43
N PHE A 52 65.03 7.25 49.41
CA PHE A 52 65.41 8.18 50.47
C PHE A 52 64.76 7.82 51.82
N THR A 53 63.47 7.47 51.83
CA THR A 53 62.79 7.04 53.07
C THR A 53 63.42 5.77 53.62
N PHE A 54 63.67 4.78 52.75
CA PHE A 54 64.33 3.54 53.14
C PHE A 54 65.76 3.76 53.65
N SER A 55 66.50 4.72 53.07
CA SER A 55 67.86 5.04 53.53
C SER A 55 67.92 5.60 54.96
N GLN A 56 66.80 6.09 55.50
CA GLN A 56 66.71 6.57 56.88
C GLN A 56 66.49 5.44 57.90
N GLU A 57 66.13 4.24 57.45
CA GLU A 57 65.80 3.07 58.27
C GLU A 57 66.77 1.90 58.01
N ILE A 58 67.93 2.18 57.41
CA ILE A 58 68.81 1.15 56.85
C ILE A 58 69.80 0.55 57.86
N ASP A 59 70.10 1.28 58.94
CA ASP A 59 71.18 0.95 59.88
C ASP A 59 70.98 -0.40 60.60
N ASP A 60 69.73 -0.86 60.72
CA ASP A 60 69.36 -2.13 61.38
C ASP A 60 69.23 -3.33 60.42
N LEU A 61 69.59 -3.18 59.13
CA LEU A 61 69.37 -4.20 58.09
C LEU A 61 70.68 -4.84 57.60
N SER A 62 70.64 -6.13 57.26
CA SER A 62 71.82 -6.83 56.72
C SER A 62 72.17 -6.35 55.30
N PRO A 63 73.47 -6.36 54.90
CA PRO A 63 73.89 -6.00 53.55
C PRO A 63 73.13 -6.74 52.44
N GLU A 64 72.81 -8.03 52.64
CA GLU A 64 72.08 -8.84 51.67
C GLU A 64 70.62 -8.40 51.50
N LEU A 65 69.98 -7.97 52.59
CA LEU A 65 68.61 -7.42 52.54
C LEU A 65 68.60 -6.07 51.83
N ILE A 66 69.62 -5.25 52.06
CA ILE A 66 69.79 -3.94 51.42
C ILE A 66 69.99 -4.11 49.91
N GLU A 67 70.92 -4.98 49.50
CA GLU A 67 71.12 -5.33 48.08
C GLU A 67 69.85 -5.93 47.46
N GLY A 68 69.13 -6.78 48.21
CA GLY A 68 67.85 -7.35 47.80
C GLY A 68 66.78 -6.29 47.53
N VAL A 69 66.65 -5.28 48.38
CA VAL A 69 65.70 -4.17 48.20
C VAL A 69 66.04 -3.35 46.95
N LEU A 70 67.32 -2.98 46.76
CA LEU A 70 67.76 -2.26 45.57
C LEU A 70 67.47 -3.05 44.28
N ARG A 71 67.70 -4.36 44.30
CA ARG A 71 67.39 -5.24 43.17
C ARG A 71 65.89 -5.32 42.86
N HIS A 72 65.02 -5.35 43.87
CA HIS A 72 63.57 -5.33 43.65
C HIS A 72 63.07 -3.99 43.11
N ILE A 73 63.67 -2.87 43.53
CA ILE A 73 63.35 -1.55 43.00
C ILE A 73 63.77 -1.45 41.53
N LEU A 74 64.95 -1.98 41.18
CA LEU A 74 65.40 -2.05 39.79
C LEU A 74 64.46 -2.90 38.92
N LEU A 75 64.14 -4.13 39.35
CA LEU A 75 63.21 -5.01 38.65
C LEU A 75 61.84 -4.38 38.46
N PHE A 76 61.34 -3.68 39.48
CA PHE A 76 60.10 -2.92 39.37
C PHE A 76 60.21 -1.83 38.31
N ALA A 77 61.25 -1.00 38.34
CA ALA A 77 61.43 0.09 37.37
C ALA A 77 61.55 -0.43 35.93
N GLU A 78 62.28 -1.53 35.70
CA GLU A 78 62.43 -2.15 34.38
C GLU A 78 61.11 -2.72 33.85
N SER A 79 60.33 -3.38 34.71
CA SER A 79 59.05 -3.98 34.33
C SER A 79 58.03 -2.97 33.79
N LEU A 80 58.12 -1.70 34.21
CA LEU A 80 57.18 -0.66 33.80
C LEU A 80 57.33 -0.24 32.33
N LYS A 81 58.41 -0.66 31.65
CA LYS A 81 58.55 -0.50 30.20
C LYS A 81 57.45 -1.23 29.43
N ASP A 82 56.97 -2.36 29.95
CA ASP A 82 55.92 -3.19 29.36
C ASP A 82 54.56 -2.47 29.24
N LEU A 83 54.40 -1.33 29.93
CA LEU A 83 53.15 -0.57 29.98
C LEU A 83 52.98 0.41 28.81
N SER A 84 53.85 0.39 27.81
CA SER A 84 53.82 1.30 26.65
C SER A 84 52.43 1.39 25.99
N ASN A 85 51.71 0.27 25.86
CA ASN A 85 50.42 0.17 25.18
C ASN A 85 49.18 0.26 26.10
N LYS A 86 49.34 0.53 27.40
CA LYS A 86 48.21 0.63 28.35
C LYS A 86 48.04 2.04 28.90
N ASP A 87 46.81 2.52 29.06
CA ASP A 87 46.57 3.81 29.73
C ASP A 87 46.59 3.69 31.26
N ARG A 88 46.52 4.83 31.96
CA ARG A 88 46.59 4.89 33.42
C ARG A 88 45.41 4.19 34.09
N ASN A 89 44.21 4.33 33.54
CA ASN A 89 43.00 3.75 34.12
C ASN A 89 43.01 2.23 33.95
N GLN A 90 43.46 1.74 32.79
CA GLN A 90 43.64 0.33 32.51
C GLN A 90 44.64 -0.32 33.47
N VAL A 91 45.77 0.34 33.76
CA VAL A 91 46.74 -0.18 34.73
C VAL A 91 46.18 -0.17 36.16
N ASN A 92 45.52 0.91 36.59
CA ASN A 92 44.90 0.96 37.93
C ASN A 92 43.79 -0.09 38.10
N GLN A 93 42.97 -0.31 37.07
CA GLN A 93 41.95 -1.35 37.05
C GLN A 93 42.58 -2.74 37.10
N LEU A 94 43.65 -2.98 36.33
CA LEU A 94 44.38 -4.25 36.37
C LEU A 94 44.92 -4.54 37.78
N LEU A 95 45.52 -3.54 38.43
CA LEU A 95 46.05 -3.67 39.80
C LEU A 95 44.95 -3.93 40.82
N THR A 96 43.85 -3.18 40.72
CA THR A 96 42.70 -3.34 41.62
C THR A 96 42.07 -4.72 41.45
N LYS A 97 41.94 -5.21 40.21
CA LYS A 97 41.43 -6.55 39.91
C LYS A 97 42.37 -7.67 40.39
N ARG A 98 43.65 -7.65 40.01
CA ARG A 98 44.64 -8.67 40.41
C ARG A 98 44.84 -8.75 41.92
N SER A 99 44.74 -7.64 42.63
CA SER A 99 45.00 -7.56 44.08
C SER A 99 43.75 -7.70 44.96
N ASN A 100 42.56 -7.92 44.38
CA ASN A 100 41.28 -7.81 45.09
C ASN A 100 41.17 -6.51 45.90
N SER A 101 41.44 -5.37 45.25
CA SER A 101 41.40 -4.00 45.79
C SER A 101 42.44 -3.65 46.86
N LYS A 102 43.42 -4.51 47.12
CA LYS A 102 44.51 -4.23 48.08
C LYS A 102 45.55 -3.23 47.55
N VAL A 103 45.73 -3.16 46.23
CA VAL A 103 46.69 -2.29 45.55
C VAL A 103 45.93 -1.51 44.48
N ARG A 104 45.91 -0.16 44.59
CA ARG A 104 45.07 0.70 43.75
C ARG A 104 45.85 1.45 42.68
N ASN A 105 47.16 1.61 42.88
CA ASN A 105 48.04 2.36 41.98
C ASN A 105 49.47 1.78 42.00
N LEU A 106 50.33 2.28 41.11
CA LEU A 106 51.72 1.82 40.98
C LEU A 106 52.60 2.09 42.22
N SER A 107 52.29 3.12 43.03
CA SER A 107 53.03 3.40 44.28
C SER A 107 52.69 2.36 45.35
N ASP A 108 51.41 1.97 45.46
CA ASP A 108 50.97 0.87 46.33
C ASP A 108 51.64 -0.45 45.92
N LEU A 109 51.79 -0.67 44.61
CA LEU A 109 52.45 -1.86 44.06
C LEU A 109 53.95 -1.87 44.41
N LEU A 110 54.65 -0.74 44.24
CA LEU A 110 56.06 -0.58 44.61
C LEU A 110 56.26 -0.91 46.10
N LYS A 111 55.46 -0.33 46.99
CA LYS A 111 55.53 -0.60 48.44
C LYS A 111 55.30 -2.08 48.76
N SER A 112 54.29 -2.70 48.15
CA SER A 112 53.95 -4.10 48.36
C SER A 112 55.02 -5.06 47.82
N PHE A 113 55.61 -4.72 46.68
CA PHE A 113 56.67 -5.51 46.06
C PHE A 113 57.98 -5.44 46.84
N VAL A 114 58.37 -4.25 47.30
CA VAL A 114 59.59 -4.09 48.09
C VAL A 114 59.44 -4.71 49.49
N LYS A 115 58.25 -4.68 50.09
CA LYS A 115 57.97 -5.38 51.36
C LYS A 115 58.15 -6.91 51.27
N ARG A 116 58.16 -7.49 50.07
CA ARG A 116 58.50 -8.90 49.87
C ARG A 116 60.02 -9.15 49.89
N ALA A 117 60.81 -8.18 49.45
CA ALA A 117 62.28 -8.22 49.54
C ALA A 117 62.73 -8.30 51.00
N THR A 118 62.09 -7.53 51.90
CA THR A 118 62.36 -7.58 53.35
C THR A 118 61.95 -8.90 54.01
N SER A 119 61.17 -9.75 53.32
CA SER A 119 60.77 -11.09 53.78
C SER A 119 61.59 -12.23 53.16
N GLY A 120 62.67 -11.93 52.42
CA GLY A 120 63.60 -12.92 51.86
C GLY A 120 63.15 -13.64 50.58
N LYS A 121 62.02 -13.26 49.97
CA LYS A 121 61.56 -13.86 48.71
C LYS A 121 62.18 -13.14 47.51
N ILE A 122 63.14 -13.78 46.84
CA ILE A 122 63.85 -13.23 45.67
C ILE A 122 63.23 -13.74 44.37
N MET A 123 62.94 -12.82 43.46
CA MET A 123 62.51 -13.11 42.10
C MET A 123 63.72 -13.50 41.24
N LYS A 124 63.75 -14.73 40.69
CA LYS A 124 64.96 -15.28 40.01
C LYS A 124 65.13 -14.87 38.54
N ASN A 125 64.10 -14.37 37.86
CA ASN A 125 64.14 -14.07 36.41
C ASN A 125 63.84 -12.58 36.11
N GLN A 126 64.28 -12.10 34.92
CA GLN A 126 63.97 -10.75 34.41
C GLN A 126 62.46 -10.49 34.47
N GLY A 127 62.09 -9.48 35.26
CA GLY A 127 60.71 -9.25 35.68
C GLY A 127 59.92 -8.48 34.62
N SER A 128 59.01 -9.17 33.92
CA SER A 128 57.92 -8.48 33.25
C SER A 128 56.93 -7.94 34.28
N PHE A 129 56.14 -6.94 33.90
CA PHE A 129 55.12 -6.37 34.79
C PHE A 129 54.14 -7.43 35.30
N GLU A 130 53.77 -8.39 34.44
CA GLU A 130 52.88 -9.48 34.79
C GLU A 130 53.52 -10.44 35.81
N ASN A 131 54.81 -10.72 35.69
CA ASN A 131 55.50 -11.61 36.63
C ASN A 131 55.51 -11.02 38.06
N ILE A 132 55.61 -9.68 38.19
CA ILE A 132 55.50 -8.99 39.48
C ILE A 132 54.10 -9.20 40.08
N LEU A 133 53.05 -9.09 39.26
CA LEU A 133 51.67 -9.31 39.70
C LEU A 133 51.44 -10.76 40.11
N THR A 134 51.98 -11.72 39.35
CA THR A 134 51.90 -13.15 39.70
C THR A 134 52.62 -13.46 40.99
N LEU A 135 53.81 -12.91 41.24
CA LEU A 135 54.54 -13.15 42.50
C LEU A 135 53.76 -12.62 43.73
N LEU A 136 53.11 -11.48 43.58
CA LEU A 136 52.37 -10.83 44.65
C LEU A 136 51.00 -11.46 44.89
N PHE A 137 50.30 -11.84 43.83
CA PHE A 137 48.88 -12.17 43.86
C PHE A 137 48.51 -13.56 43.31
N GLY A 138 49.47 -14.34 42.78
CA GLY A 138 49.27 -15.69 42.20
C GLY A 138 49.03 -15.69 40.68
N ASP A 139 49.01 -16.87 40.04
CA ASP A 139 48.65 -17.01 38.61
C ASP A 139 47.18 -16.64 38.35
N LYS A 140 46.83 -16.37 37.08
CA LYS A 140 45.47 -15.99 36.67
C LYS A 140 44.47 -17.01 37.21
N ALA A 141 43.84 -16.69 38.34
CA ALA A 141 42.59 -17.34 38.70
C ALA A 141 41.61 -17.00 37.56
N GLU A 142 41.07 -18.04 36.92
CA GLU A 142 39.79 -17.96 36.20
C GLU A 142 38.72 -17.59 37.22
N VAL A 143 38.74 -16.32 37.62
CA VAL A 143 37.63 -15.68 38.28
C VAL A 143 36.75 -15.29 37.11
N SER A 144 35.62 -15.98 36.97
CA SER A 144 34.44 -15.45 36.30
C SER A 144 34.44 -13.95 36.54
N GLN A 145 34.53 -13.13 35.48
CA GLN A 145 34.56 -11.68 35.62
C GLN A 145 33.23 -11.22 36.20
N HIS A 146 33.05 -11.38 37.50
CA HIS A 146 31.95 -10.78 38.21
C HIS A 146 32.26 -9.29 38.24
N THR A 147 31.51 -8.54 37.45
CA THR A 147 31.40 -7.10 37.61
C THR A 147 31.07 -6.79 39.09
N ASP A 148 31.40 -5.60 39.62
CA ASP A 148 31.08 -5.24 41.02
C ASP A 148 29.58 -5.48 41.35
N VAL A 149 28.73 -5.34 40.33
CA VAL A 149 27.32 -5.71 40.24
C VAL A 149 27.07 -7.18 40.59
N GLU A 150 27.73 -8.12 39.93
CA GLU A 150 27.59 -9.56 40.14
C GLU A 150 28.09 -9.99 41.54
N LEU A 151 29.10 -9.31 42.08
CA LEU A 151 29.57 -9.54 43.46
C LEU A 151 28.52 -9.18 44.50
N PHE A 152 27.76 -8.09 44.32
CA PHE A 152 26.67 -7.74 45.23
C PHE A 152 25.53 -8.77 45.18
N ILE A 153 25.16 -9.24 43.99
CA ILE A 153 24.10 -10.24 43.82
C ILE A 153 24.53 -11.60 44.39
N LYS A 154 25.76 -12.06 44.12
CA LYS A 154 26.30 -13.32 44.66
C LYS A 154 26.45 -13.31 46.19
N ARG A 155 26.75 -12.14 46.79
CA ARG A 155 26.73 -12.00 48.25
C ARG A 155 25.31 -12.02 48.82
N ALA A 156 24.37 -11.40 48.13
CA ALA A 156 22.96 -11.46 48.49
C ALA A 156 22.41 -12.89 48.40
N GLU A 157 22.80 -13.65 47.38
CA GLU A 157 22.48 -15.08 47.21
C GLU A 157 22.90 -15.88 48.44
N LYS A 158 24.13 -15.72 48.90
CA LYS A 158 24.60 -16.44 50.10
C LYS A 158 23.72 -16.13 51.32
N ASN A 159 23.31 -14.88 51.48
CA ASN A 159 22.44 -14.45 52.58
C ASN A 159 21.03 -15.04 52.43
N PHE A 160 20.39 -14.91 51.26
CA PHE A 160 19.05 -15.46 51.04
C PHE A 160 19.00 -16.97 51.17
N SER A 161 20.06 -17.69 50.75
CA SER A 161 20.15 -19.16 50.84
C SER A 161 19.87 -19.70 52.25
N VAL A 162 20.15 -18.91 53.29
CA VAL A 162 19.90 -19.26 54.70
C VAL A 162 18.40 -19.38 55.00
N LYS A 163 17.53 -18.63 54.30
CA LYS A 163 16.07 -18.57 54.54
C LYS A 163 15.24 -19.28 53.48
N ILE A 164 15.62 -19.21 52.20
CA ILE A 164 14.83 -19.75 51.08
C ILE A 164 15.46 -20.98 50.40
N GLY A 165 16.63 -21.42 50.87
CA GLY A 165 17.38 -22.56 50.32
C GLY A 165 18.31 -22.18 49.15
N ALA A 166 19.41 -22.94 49.03
CA ALA A 166 20.48 -22.65 48.06
C ALA A 166 20.02 -22.71 46.60
N GLU A 167 19.18 -23.69 46.24
CA GLU A 167 18.71 -23.85 44.85
C GLU A 167 17.84 -22.68 44.38
N LYS A 168 16.85 -22.28 45.20
CA LYS A 168 15.99 -21.13 44.90
C LYS A 168 16.79 -19.83 44.86
N SER A 169 17.68 -19.63 45.83
CA SER A 169 18.54 -18.46 45.89
C SER A 169 19.46 -18.34 44.67
N SER A 170 20.03 -19.45 44.18
CA SER A 170 20.85 -19.46 42.95
C SER A 170 20.03 -19.08 41.72
N LYS A 171 18.84 -19.67 41.54
CA LYS A 171 17.93 -19.34 40.43
C LYS A 171 17.57 -17.86 40.42
N PHE A 172 17.32 -17.29 41.59
CA PHE A 172 17.04 -15.86 41.73
C PHE A 172 18.26 -14.98 41.38
N SER A 173 19.45 -15.32 41.87
CA SER A 173 20.68 -14.60 41.50
C SER A 173 20.91 -14.61 39.99
N GLU A 174 20.74 -15.77 39.35
CA GLU A 174 20.90 -15.92 37.90
C GLU A 174 19.85 -15.11 37.13
N GLY A 175 18.59 -15.14 37.59
CA GLY A 175 17.51 -14.34 37.01
C GLY A 175 17.77 -12.84 37.08
N ILE A 176 18.27 -12.33 38.21
CA ILE A 176 18.54 -10.89 38.37
C ILE A 176 19.69 -10.49 37.46
N ILE A 177 20.76 -11.29 37.39
CA ILE A 177 21.90 -11.02 36.49
C ILE A 177 21.43 -11.01 35.03
N LYS A 178 20.65 -12.02 34.62
CA LYS A 178 20.14 -12.12 33.25
C LYS A 178 19.27 -10.93 32.86
N THR A 179 18.28 -10.59 33.69
CA THR A 179 17.37 -9.46 33.41
C THR A 179 18.09 -8.11 33.41
N LEU A 180 19.13 -7.90 34.23
CA LEU A 180 19.95 -6.69 34.19
C LEU A 180 20.80 -6.56 32.91
N ILE A 181 21.20 -7.68 32.30
CA ILE A 181 21.91 -7.67 31.01
C ILE A 181 20.97 -7.23 29.89
N GLU A 182 19.69 -7.59 29.98
CA GLU A 182 18.66 -7.32 28.99
C GLU A 182 18.08 -5.90 29.05
N VAL A 183 18.36 -5.13 30.12
CA VAL A 183 17.95 -3.71 30.24
C VAL A 183 18.56 -2.85 29.13
N ASP A 184 17.76 -1.92 28.60
CA ASP A 184 18.15 -0.97 27.55
C ASP A 184 19.44 -0.20 27.91
N ASN A 185 20.38 -0.14 26.95
CA ASN A 185 21.71 0.45 27.12
C ASN A 185 21.69 1.91 27.60
N ASN A 186 20.62 2.67 27.30
CA ASN A 186 20.50 4.08 27.69
C ASN A 186 20.41 4.30 29.21
N ILE A 187 19.93 3.31 29.98
CA ILE A 187 19.80 3.39 31.44
C ILE A 187 20.55 2.29 32.18
N LYS A 188 21.09 1.30 31.45
CA LYS A 188 21.77 0.12 31.97
C LYS A 188 22.87 0.45 32.98
N ASP A 189 23.75 1.41 32.68
CA ASP A 189 24.87 1.78 33.57
C ASP A 189 24.38 2.31 34.93
N HIS A 190 23.22 2.97 34.95
CA HIS A 190 22.65 3.55 36.16
C HIS A 190 21.98 2.49 37.05
N LEU A 191 21.21 1.59 36.45
CA LEU A 191 20.50 0.52 37.14
C LEU A 191 21.42 -0.62 37.59
N SER A 192 22.44 -0.91 36.79
CA SER A 192 23.45 -1.93 37.09
C SER A 192 24.20 -1.62 38.38
N SER A 193 24.26 -0.37 38.86
CA SER A 193 24.87 -0.06 40.15
C SER A 193 23.88 -0.13 41.32
N GLU A 194 22.66 0.35 41.14
CA GLU A 194 21.73 0.62 42.26
C GLU A 194 20.87 -0.59 42.63
N ILE A 195 20.39 -1.38 41.67
CA ILE A 195 19.56 -2.56 41.94
C ILE A 195 20.36 -3.63 42.70
N PRO A 196 21.59 -3.99 42.31
CA PRO A 196 22.41 -4.93 43.09
C PRO A 196 22.72 -4.45 44.51
N LYS A 197 22.99 -3.15 44.70
CA LYS A 197 23.21 -2.58 46.03
C LYS A 197 21.95 -2.68 46.89
N PHE A 198 20.78 -2.42 46.31
CA PHE A 198 19.50 -2.59 46.98
C PHE A 198 19.29 -4.05 47.39
N VAL A 199 19.43 -4.99 46.47
CA VAL A 199 19.26 -6.43 46.73
C VAL A 199 20.22 -6.91 47.82
N PHE A 200 21.48 -6.47 47.79
CA PHE A 200 22.45 -6.76 48.84
C PHE A 200 22.05 -6.15 50.19
N LYS A 201 21.66 -4.87 50.23
CA LYS A 201 21.20 -4.22 51.47
C LYS A 201 19.94 -4.87 52.04
N PHE A 202 19.01 -5.28 51.18
CA PHE A 202 17.83 -6.04 51.57
C PHE A 202 18.21 -7.40 52.19
N SER A 203 19.19 -8.08 51.60
CA SER A 203 19.73 -9.35 52.13
C SER A 203 20.45 -9.23 53.49
N GLN A 204 20.76 -8.02 53.96
CA GLN A 204 21.38 -7.82 55.28
C GLN A 204 20.37 -7.82 56.43
N ASN A 205 19.07 -7.66 56.15
CA ASN A 205 18.00 -7.56 57.15
C ASN A 205 17.13 -8.83 57.25
N LEU A 206 17.73 -10.01 57.06
CA LEU A 206 17.00 -11.28 56.95
C LEU A 206 16.24 -11.69 58.21
N ASP A 207 16.70 -11.30 59.39
CA ASP A 207 16.11 -11.71 60.66
C ASP A 207 14.65 -11.26 60.79
N LYS A 208 14.27 -10.19 60.09
CA LYS A 208 12.93 -9.58 60.13
C LYS A 208 12.00 -10.00 58.98
N LEU A 209 12.43 -10.89 58.08
CA LEU A 209 11.71 -11.23 56.84
C LEU A 209 11.35 -12.72 56.79
N SER A 210 10.15 -13.05 56.32
CA SER A 210 9.74 -14.44 56.02
C SER A 210 10.30 -14.89 54.67
N ALA A 211 10.35 -16.21 54.43
CA ALA A 211 10.75 -16.77 53.14
C ALA A 211 9.88 -16.24 51.99
N GLU A 212 8.56 -16.15 52.23
CA GLU A 212 7.58 -15.62 51.28
C GLU A 212 7.81 -14.14 50.97
N SER A 213 8.13 -13.31 51.96
CA SER A 213 8.46 -11.89 51.72
C SER A 213 9.74 -11.72 50.91
N ILE A 214 10.71 -12.62 51.06
CA ILE A 214 11.95 -12.62 50.29
C ILE A 214 11.66 -13.01 48.84
N GLU A 215 10.93 -14.12 48.62
CA GLU A 215 10.54 -14.58 47.27
C GLU A 215 9.71 -13.52 46.54
N ARG A 216 8.76 -12.88 47.22
CA ARG A 216 7.94 -11.80 46.65
C ARG A 216 8.79 -10.61 46.20
N MET A 217 9.65 -10.09 47.08
CA MET A 217 10.53 -8.97 46.77
C MET A 217 11.43 -9.27 45.57
N ILE A 218 12.01 -10.47 45.52
CA ILE A 218 12.89 -10.87 44.43
C ILE A 218 12.12 -10.97 43.10
N SER A 219 10.93 -11.56 43.11
CA SER A 219 10.07 -11.63 41.91
C SER A 219 9.70 -10.24 41.40
N THR A 220 9.40 -9.29 42.29
CA THR A 220 9.12 -7.89 41.91
C THR A 220 10.34 -7.21 41.27
N VAL A 221 11.55 -7.46 41.78
CA VAL A 221 12.79 -6.95 41.17
C VAL A 221 13.00 -7.50 39.76
N LEU A 222 12.73 -8.78 39.54
CA LEU A 222 12.83 -9.42 38.22
C LEU A 222 11.84 -8.83 37.22
N LEU A 223 10.58 -8.64 37.64
CA LEU A 223 9.54 -8.02 36.83
C LEU A 223 9.93 -6.60 36.42
N PHE A 224 10.42 -5.80 37.37
CA PHE A 224 10.87 -4.44 37.09
C PHE A 224 12.01 -4.40 36.07
N ASN A 225 13.03 -5.27 36.21
CA ASN A 225 14.14 -5.31 35.26
C ASN A 225 13.68 -5.71 33.85
N LYS A 226 12.78 -6.69 33.74
CA LYS A 226 12.28 -7.19 32.45
C LYS A 226 11.51 -6.11 31.69
N ALA A 227 10.69 -5.33 32.39
CA ALA A 227 9.93 -4.22 31.84
C ALA A 227 10.81 -3.09 31.24
N LEU A 228 12.10 -3.07 31.56
CA LEU A 228 13.07 -2.07 31.09
C LEU A 228 13.93 -2.56 29.90
N SER A 229 13.58 -3.70 29.30
CA SER A 229 14.32 -4.27 28.18
C SER A 229 14.17 -3.49 26.87
N ASN A 230 13.07 -2.75 26.69
CA ASN A 230 12.85 -1.88 25.53
C ASN A 230 12.19 -0.57 25.94
N LEU A 231 12.92 0.55 25.84
CA LEU A 231 12.43 1.89 26.18
C LEU A 231 12.06 2.73 24.96
N ASN A 232 11.91 2.10 23.78
CA ASN A 232 11.60 2.74 22.51
C ASN A 232 12.55 3.91 22.16
N GLY A 233 13.83 3.80 22.53
CA GLY A 233 14.85 4.80 22.25
C GLY A 233 14.84 6.05 23.15
N LYS A 234 13.99 6.11 24.19
CA LYS A 234 13.98 7.23 25.16
C LYS A 234 15.32 7.29 25.92
N SER A 235 15.87 8.50 26.05
CA SER A 235 17.07 8.75 26.85
C SER A 235 16.73 8.78 28.35
N LYS A 236 17.76 8.63 29.21
CA LYS A 236 17.61 8.74 30.67
C LYS A 236 16.92 10.04 31.10
N ASP A 237 17.27 11.16 30.47
CA ASP A 237 16.73 12.46 30.84
C ASP A 237 15.27 12.61 30.40
N GLN A 238 14.92 12.07 29.23
CA GLN A 238 13.53 12.02 28.76
C GLN A 238 12.65 11.17 29.69
N LEU A 239 13.14 10.01 30.12
CA LEU A 239 12.44 9.15 31.08
C LEU A 239 12.27 9.81 32.44
N ASN A 240 13.31 10.44 32.98
CA ASN A 240 13.22 11.13 34.26
C ASN A 240 12.24 12.31 34.21
N GLN A 241 12.21 13.05 33.09
CA GLN A 241 11.23 14.12 32.87
C GLN A 241 9.81 13.58 32.85
N GLU A 242 9.56 12.48 32.13
CA GLU A 242 8.25 11.81 32.06
C GLU A 242 7.78 11.33 33.45
N ILE A 243 8.68 10.70 34.21
CA ILE A 243 8.42 10.24 35.59
C ILE A 243 8.09 11.42 36.53
N ALA A 244 8.90 12.49 36.48
CA ALA A 244 8.66 13.70 37.27
C ALA A 244 7.30 14.33 36.95
N LYS A 245 6.97 14.37 35.66
CA LYS A 245 5.72 14.94 35.16
C LYS A 245 4.50 14.13 35.60
N ARG A 246 4.50 12.82 35.31
CA ARG A 246 3.38 11.91 35.62
C ARG A 246 3.14 11.75 37.12
N SER A 247 4.20 11.76 37.92
CA SER A 247 4.09 11.66 39.37
C SER A 247 3.73 12.97 40.08
N LYS A 248 3.51 14.07 39.34
CA LYS A 248 3.32 15.43 39.89
C LYS A 248 4.47 15.83 40.82
N ASN A 249 5.71 15.59 40.38
CA ASN A 249 6.97 15.83 41.10
C ASN A 249 7.12 15.04 42.42
N LYS A 250 6.50 13.86 42.54
CA LYS A 250 6.71 12.96 43.69
C LYS A 250 7.85 11.97 43.47
N LEU A 251 8.07 11.54 42.22
CA LEU A 251 9.14 10.65 41.79
C LEU A 251 9.94 11.38 40.72
N PHE A 252 11.28 11.37 40.77
CA PHE A 252 12.10 12.14 39.84
C PHE A 252 12.96 11.27 38.94
N THR A 253 13.19 10.02 39.35
CA THR A 253 14.10 9.11 38.66
C THR A 253 13.51 7.71 38.52
N ILE A 254 14.04 6.95 37.58
CA ILE A 254 13.71 5.52 37.44
C ILE A 254 13.96 4.71 38.73
N ILE A 255 14.89 5.16 39.57
CA ILE A 255 15.16 4.56 40.89
C ILE A 255 14.05 4.88 41.89
N ASP A 256 13.45 6.06 41.80
CA ASP A 256 12.30 6.42 42.64
C ASP A 256 11.08 5.59 42.25
N VAL A 257 10.88 5.34 40.94
CA VAL A 257 9.87 4.39 40.44
C VAL A 257 10.14 2.99 40.94
N PHE A 258 11.38 2.51 40.90
CA PHE A 258 11.76 1.21 41.45
C PHE A 258 11.40 1.08 42.93
N LYS A 259 11.71 2.08 43.76
CA LYS A 259 11.38 2.07 45.19
C LYS A 259 9.87 2.09 45.42
N ALA A 260 9.16 2.96 44.71
CA ALA A 260 7.70 3.06 44.79
C ALA A 260 7.01 1.75 44.38
N PHE A 261 7.53 1.07 43.35
CA PHE A 261 7.07 -0.24 42.91
C PHE A 261 7.22 -1.31 43.99
N LEU A 262 8.37 -1.34 44.66
CA LEU A 262 8.62 -2.27 45.76
C LEU A 262 7.83 -1.96 47.03
N GLU A 263 7.41 -0.70 47.25
CA GLU A 263 6.54 -0.31 48.36
C GLU A 263 5.08 -0.66 48.07
N ALA A 264 4.58 -0.35 46.86
CA ALA A 264 3.23 -0.71 46.44
C ALA A 264 2.99 -2.23 46.53
N GLU A 265 3.95 -3.04 46.06
CA GLU A 265 3.87 -4.51 46.16
C GLU A 265 3.96 -5.06 47.59
N LYS A 266 4.33 -4.26 48.60
CA LYS A 266 4.18 -4.67 50.01
C LYS A 266 2.76 -4.46 50.53
N GLU A 267 2.01 -3.54 49.94
CA GLU A 267 0.72 -3.06 50.43
C GLU A 267 -0.50 -3.65 49.67
N SER A 268 -0.31 -4.20 48.45
CA SER A 268 -1.39 -4.66 47.55
C SER A 268 -1.30 -6.15 47.14
N THR A 269 -2.25 -6.62 46.31
CA THR A 269 -2.22 -7.92 45.59
C THR A 269 -1.20 -7.90 44.45
N GLN A 270 -0.46 -8.99 44.32
CA GLN A 270 0.72 -9.14 43.46
C GLN A 270 0.40 -9.01 41.97
N ILE A 271 1.11 -8.14 41.25
CA ILE A 271 1.06 -8.15 39.78
C ILE A 271 1.80 -9.39 39.24
N GLU A 272 1.10 -10.21 38.46
CA GLU A 272 1.67 -11.44 37.88
C GLU A 272 2.54 -11.18 36.63
N GLN A 273 2.26 -10.12 35.85
CA GLN A 273 3.01 -9.77 34.63
C GLN A 273 3.06 -8.25 34.37
N CYS A 274 4.25 -7.73 34.07
CA CYS A 274 4.49 -6.41 33.48
C CYS A 274 5.44 -6.60 32.29
N ASP A 275 5.01 -6.22 31.10
CA ASP A 275 5.79 -6.40 29.87
C ASP A 275 6.52 -5.11 29.46
N SER A 276 6.12 -3.96 29.99
CA SER A 276 6.74 -2.66 29.69
C SER A 276 6.84 -1.74 30.92
N LEU A 277 7.73 -0.75 30.85
CA LEU A 277 7.81 0.33 31.84
C LEU A 277 6.50 1.10 31.97
N GLU A 278 5.74 1.21 30.88
CA GLU A 278 4.45 1.89 30.88
C GLU A 278 3.45 1.18 31.80
N ASP A 279 3.42 -0.17 31.81
CA ASP A 279 2.56 -0.93 32.70
C ASP A 279 2.85 -0.65 34.18
N ILE A 280 4.14 -0.48 34.53
CA ILE A 280 4.59 -0.15 35.89
C ILE A 280 4.19 1.28 36.26
N LEU A 281 4.31 2.22 35.33
CA LEU A 281 3.89 3.61 35.54
C LEU A 281 2.37 3.72 35.67
N VAL A 282 1.60 2.98 34.86
CA VAL A 282 0.15 2.88 34.98
C VAL A 282 -0.26 2.32 36.33
N TYR A 283 0.40 1.25 36.77
CA TYR A 283 0.11 0.64 38.06
C TYR A 283 0.37 1.60 39.24
N LEU A 284 1.50 2.29 39.22
CA LEU A 284 1.90 3.17 40.32
C LEU A 284 1.19 4.52 40.32
N LEU A 285 0.93 5.08 39.14
CA LEU A 285 0.53 6.47 38.96
C LEU A 285 -0.81 6.63 38.23
N GLY A 286 -1.44 5.53 37.80
CA GLY A 286 -2.63 5.54 36.94
C GLY A 286 -2.29 5.72 35.45
N HIS A 287 -3.27 5.55 34.57
CA HIS A 287 -3.13 5.87 33.15
C HIS A 287 -2.61 7.30 32.97
N GLU A 288 -1.73 7.52 31.99
CA GLU A 288 -1.33 8.87 31.61
C GLU A 288 -2.59 9.61 31.13
N GLU A 289 -3.14 10.47 31.99
CA GLU A 289 -4.07 11.50 31.52
C GLU A 289 -3.29 12.31 30.49
N LYS A 290 -3.72 12.30 29.22
CA LYS A 290 -3.04 13.03 28.14
C LYS A 290 -2.79 14.52 28.48
N ARG A 291 -3.57 15.08 29.42
CA ARG A 291 -3.39 16.39 30.07
C ARG A 291 -2.04 16.61 30.76
N ILE A 292 -1.31 15.58 31.21
CA ILE A 292 -0.10 15.73 32.04
C ILE A 292 1.10 16.26 31.23
N GLN A 293 1.02 16.34 29.90
CA GLN A 293 2.13 16.82 29.06
C GLN A 293 2.41 18.34 29.13
N PHE A 294 1.80 19.11 30.03
CA PHE A 294 1.82 20.59 29.99
C PHE A 294 2.13 21.32 31.31
N THR A 295 3.14 20.91 32.07
CA THR A 295 3.44 21.47 33.41
C THR A 295 3.67 22.99 33.44
N ASP A 296 4.30 23.58 32.43
CA ASP A 296 4.54 25.05 32.40
C ASP A 296 3.30 25.83 31.97
N VAL A 297 2.57 25.32 30.97
CA VAL A 297 1.34 25.94 30.42
C VAL A 297 0.24 25.95 31.49
N GLU A 298 -0.02 24.81 32.14
CA GLU A 298 -1.03 24.69 33.20
C GLU A 298 -0.65 25.55 34.42
N ALA A 299 0.64 25.64 34.78
CA ALA A 299 1.09 26.49 35.88
C ALA A 299 0.96 27.99 35.59
N PHE A 300 1.11 28.44 34.34
CA PHE A 300 0.83 29.83 33.95
C PHE A 300 -0.68 30.12 33.95
N LEU A 301 -1.49 29.21 33.40
CA LEU A 301 -2.94 29.36 33.34
C LEU A 301 -3.58 29.34 34.73
N LYS A 302 -3.23 28.40 35.63
CA LYS A 302 -3.73 28.38 37.03
C LYS A 302 -3.37 29.63 37.82
N ARG A 303 -2.21 30.25 37.54
CA ARG A 303 -1.83 31.52 38.16
C ARG A 303 -2.65 32.69 37.63
N ALA A 304 -3.06 32.65 36.37
CA ALA A 304 -3.96 33.61 35.75
C ALA A 304 -5.42 33.43 36.21
N GLU A 305 -5.84 32.19 36.47
CA GLU A 305 -7.21 31.79 36.83
C GLU A 305 -7.74 32.60 38.02
N LYS A 306 -6.94 32.71 39.08
CA LYS A 306 -7.31 33.47 40.29
C LYS A 306 -7.58 34.94 40.01
N LYS A 307 -6.92 35.54 39.02
CA LYS A 307 -7.10 36.96 38.67
C LYS A 307 -8.30 37.16 37.74
N PHE A 308 -8.50 36.25 36.78
CA PHE A 308 -9.65 36.31 35.88
C PHE A 308 -10.97 35.89 36.53
N ALA A 309 -10.94 34.97 37.51
CA ALA A 309 -12.11 34.57 38.30
C ALA A 309 -12.78 35.75 39.01
N LEU A 310 -12.01 36.80 39.35
CA LEU A 310 -12.53 38.02 39.96
C LEU A 310 -13.32 38.92 38.98
N ILE A 311 -13.29 38.61 37.67
CA ILE A 311 -13.86 39.45 36.60
C ILE A 311 -15.02 38.74 35.92
N VAL A 312 -14.78 37.54 35.37
CA VAL A 312 -15.78 36.75 34.61
C VAL A 312 -16.48 35.68 35.47
N GLY A 313 -16.08 35.54 36.74
CA GLY A 313 -16.61 34.52 37.64
C GLY A 313 -15.85 33.20 37.56
N GLN A 314 -15.87 32.46 38.67
CA GLN A 314 -15.03 31.27 38.86
C GLN A 314 -15.45 30.09 37.96
N ASP A 315 -16.75 29.88 37.75
CA ASP A 315 -17.25 28.77 36.94
C ASP A 315 -16.94 28.98 35.45
N MET A 316 -17.11 30.21 34.95
CA MET A 316 -16.88 30.55 33.55
C MET A 316 -15.39 30.53 33.19
N ILE A 317 -14.52 31.09 34.02
CA ILE A 317 -13.08 31.02 33.74
C ILE A 317 -12.56 29.59 33.80
N HIS A 318 -13.10 28.76 34.69
CA HIS A 318 -12.73 27.36 34.78
C HIS A 318 -13.09 26.62 33.49
N MET A 319 -14.32 26.81 32.98
CA MET A 319 -14.77 26.27 31.69
C MET A 319 -13.86 26.70 30.53
N LEU A 320 -13.61 28.00 30.38
CA LEU A 320 -12.75 28.54 29.31
C LEU A 320 -11.30 28.05 29.41
N MET A 321 -10.80 27.80 30.62
CA MET A 321 -9.47 27.24 30.83
C MET A 321 -9.39 25.75 30.48
N GLU A 322 -10.40 24.96 30.82
CA GLU A 322 -10.47 23.56 30.41
C GLU A 322 -10.55 23.44 28.89
N GLU A 323 -11.41 24.22 28.23
CA GLU A 323 -11.54 24.23 26.78
C GLU A 323 -10.25 24.66 26.08
N LEU A 324 -9.53 25.65 26.64
CA LEU A 324 -8.24 26.07 26.11
C LEU A 324 -7.15 25.00 26.28
N LEU A 325 -7.14 24.31 27.42
CA LEU A 325 -6.19 23.21 27.65
C LEU A 325 -6.43 22.07 26.67
N ASP A 326 -7.71 21.69 26.48
CA ASP A 326 -8.09 20.67 25.51
C ASP A 326 -7.74 21.11 24.07
N ALA A 327 -7.94 22.39 23.72
CA ALA A 327 -7.55 22.94 22.42
C ALA A 327 -6.02 22.95 22.20
N ILE A 328 -5.24 23.31 23.22
CA ILE A 328 -3.77 23.28 23.18
C ILE A 328 -3.26 21.83 23.05
N GLU A 329 -3.92 20.88 23.70
CA GLU A 329 -3.61 19.45 23.57
C GLU A 329 -3.83 18.93 22.15
N ASN A 330 -4.76 19.52 21.39
CA ASN A 330 -5.01 19.12 20.00
C ASN A 330 -4.01 19.74 19.00
N ILE A 331 -3.18 20.71 19.41
CA ILE A 331 -2.12 21.26 18.55
C ILE A 331 -1.06 20.18 18.24
N PRO A 332 -0.56 20.04 17.01
CA PRO A 332 0.51 19.11 16.67
C PRO A 332 1.76 19.26 17.55
N GLU A 333 2.38 18.15 17.93
CA GLU A 333 3.49 18.10 18.91
C GLU A 333 4.64 19.09 18.61
N LEU A 334 5.03 19.19 17.33
CA LEU A 334 6.07 20.10 16.82
C LEU A 334 5.81 21.60 17.10
N HIS A 335 4.55 21.99 17.25
CA HIS A 335 4.12 23.37 17.49
C HIS A 335 3.62 23.61 18.91
N ARG A 336 3.11 22.56 19.52
CA ARG A 336 2.52 22.50 20.85
C ARG A 336 3.47 23.04 21.93
N GLU A 337 4.74 22.62 21.89
CA GLU A 337 5.73 22.93 22.95
C GLU A 337 5.98 24.43 23.10
N TYR A 338 6.22 25.15 22.00
CA TYR A 338 6.50 26.58 22.07
C TYR A 338 5.22 27.43 22.06
N LEU A 339 4.23 27.09 21.22
CA LEU A 339 3.05 27.94 21.06
C LEU A 339 2.11 27.83 22.27
N GLY A 340 1.93 26.63 22.84
CA GLY A 340 1.18 26.46 24.08
C GLY A 340 1.80 27.27 25.23
N SER A 341 3.14 27.27 25.33
CA SER A 341 3.89 28.10 26.29
C SER A 341 3.68 29.59 26.04
N ASP A 342 3.77 30.04 24.79
CA ASP A 342 3.60 31.45 24.41
C ASP A 342 2.17 31.95 24.67
N LEU A 343 1.15 31.14 24.37
CA LEU A 343 -0.26 31.44 24.66
C LEU A 343 -0.51 31.54 26.17
N ALA A 344 -0.02 30.59 26.96
CA ALA A 344 -0.20 30.62 28.42
C ALA A 344 0.54 31.79 29.08
N LYS A 345 1.75 32.10 28.64
CA LYS A 345 2.50 33.29 29.11
C LYS A 345 1.80 34.58 28.72
N PHE A 346 1.21 34.65 27.53
CA PHE A 346 0.41 35.79 27.10
C PHE A 346 -0.78 36.00 28.02
N LEU A 347 -1.59 34.96 28.26
CA LEU A 347 -2.78 35.04 29.11
C LEU A 347 -2.41 35.36 30.56
N PHE A 348 -1.31 34.82 31.07
CA PHE A 348 -0.77 35.20 32.36
C PHE A 348 -0.37 36.68 32.42
N THR A 349 0.36 37.19 31.42
CA THR A 349 0.74 38.61 31.36
C THR A 349 -0.50 39.50 31.22
N TYR A 350 -1.46 39.10 30.40
CA TYR A 350 -2.74 39.79 30.21
C TYR A 350 -3.51 39.86 31.53
N SER A 351 -3.45 38.79 32.34
CA SER A 351 -4.06 38.73 33.68
C SER A 351 -3.53 39.78 34.66
N GLU A 352 -2.31 40.29 34.46
CA GLU A 352 -1.73 41.33 35.32
C GLU A 352 -2.37 42.70 35.10
N THR A 353 -2.96 42.92 33.92
CA THR A 353 -3.71 44.13 33.56
C THR A 353 -5.23 43.92 33.62
N ALA A 354 -5.69 42.75 34.08
CA ALA A 354 -7.08 42.32 33.98
C ALA A 354 -8.07 43.18 34.78
N SER A 355 -7.62 43.81 35.88
CA SER A 355 -8.45 44.72 36.69
C SER A 355 -9.02 45.92 35.91
N TYR A 356 -8.51 46.19 34.70
CA TYR A 356 -8.93 47.30 33.84
C TYR A 356 -9.73 46.86 32.60
N HIS A 357 -9.99 45.56 32.43
CA HIS A 357 -10.72 45.01 31.27
C HIS A 357 -12.14 44.59 31.66
N GLU A 358 -13.10 44.82 30.76
CA GLU A 358 -14.49 44.37 30.92
C GLU A 358 -14.59 42.83 30.79
N PRO A 359 -15.56 42.17 31.46
CA PRO A 359 -15.73 40.72 31.40
C PRO A 359 -15.84 40.17 29.97
N GLU A 360 -16.62 40.83 29.10
CA GLU A 360 -16.78 40.40 27.71
C GLU A 360 -15.46 40.41 26.93
N LYS A 361 -14.55 41.30 27.29
CA LYS A 361 -13.23 41.41 26.68
C LYS A 361 -12.31 40.26 27.11
N VAL A 362 -12.40 39.85 28.37
CA VAL A 362 -11.67 38.68 28.88
C VAL A 362 -12.18 37.41 28.20
N GLU A 363 -13.50 37.23 28.09
CA GLU A 363 -14.11 36.10 27.38
C GLU A 363 -13.69 36.05 25.91
N LEU A 364 -13.70 37.18 25.20
CA LEU A 364 -13.31 37.26 23.80
C LEU A 364 -11.84 36.88 23.58
N VAL A 365 -10.94 37.23 24.50
CA VAL A 365 -9.52 36.82 24.43
C VAL A 365 -9.35 35.32 24.62
N PHE A 366 -10.07 34.71 25.58
CA PHE A 366 -10.04 33.26 25.79
C PHE A 366 -10.64 32.49 24.62
N ASN A 367 -11.82 32.90 24.14
CA ASN A 367 -12.46 32.31 22.96
C ASN A 367 -11.57 32.48 21.71
N GLY A 368 -10.91 33.63 21.55
CA GLY A 368 -9.92 33.84 20.50
C GLY A 368 -8.72 32.89 20.59
N ALA A 369 -8.22 32.62 21.78
CA ALA A 369 -7.13 31.65 22.01
C ALA A 369 -7.57 30.22 21.69
N ILE A 370 -8.79 29.83 22.10
CA ILE A 370 -9.37 28.51 21.83
C ILE A 370 -9.57 28.31 20.33
N LEU A 371 -10.21 29.26 19.64
CA LEU A 371 -10.42 29.21 18.18
C LEU A 371 -9.11 29.13 17.42
N PHE A 372 -8.11 29.92 17.83
CA PHE A 372 -6.79 29.89 17.20
C PHE A 372 -6.08 28.56 17.44
N ALA A 373 -6.10 28.02 18.65
CA ALA A 373 -5.49 26.72 18.99
C ALA A 373 -6.16 25.56 18.21
N ASN A 374 -7.49 25.51 18.18
CA ASN A 374 -8.25 24.50 17.44
C ASN A 374 -8.03 24.58 15.93
N SER A 375 -7.74 25.77 15.39
CA SER A 375 -7.43 25.92 13.97
C SER A 375 -6.12 25.21 13.54
N LEU A 376 -5.22 24.94 14.49
CA LEU A 376 -3.87 24.45 14.23
C LEU A 376 -3.74 22.92 14.18
N VAL A 377 -4.83 22.19 14.43
CA VAL A 377 -4.85 20.71 14.48
C VAL A 377 -4.28 20.09 13.19
N GLU A 378 -4.53 20.70 12.03
CA GLU A 378 -4.10 20.20 10.71
C GLU A 378 -2.72 20.74 10.26
N VAL A 379 -1.92 21.30 11.17
CA VAL A 379 -0.68 22.01 10.82
C VAL A 379 0.58 21.21 11.19
N GLY A 380 0.46 19.90 11.43
CA GLY A 380 1.55 19.04 11.90
C GLY A 380 2.69 18.82 10.91
N ASP A 381 2.47 19.15 9.63
CA ASP A 381 3.41 18.88 8.54
C ASP A 381 4.54 19.93 8.42
N LEU A 382 4.50 21.01 9.22
CA LEU A 382 5.45 22.11 9.14
C LEU A 382 6.26 22.23 10.44
N ASN A 383 7.55 22.54 10.36
CA ASN A 383 8.32 22.92 11.54
C ASN A 383 8.19 24.43 11.85
N LYS A 384 8.67 24.85 13.02
CA LYS A 384 8.58 26.25 13.50
C LYS A 384 9.15 27.26 12.50
N ALA A 385 10.25 26.94 11.81
CA ALA A 385 10.87 27.86 10.86
C ALA A 385 10.03 28.02 9.59
N GLU A 386 9.46 26.92 9.10
CA GLU A 386 8.64 26.88 7.88
C GLU A 386 7.32 27.64 8.05
N ILE A 387 6.62 27.40 9.17
CA ILE A 387 5.37 28.12 9.45
C ILE A 387 5.59 29.60 9.70
N ASN A 388 6.68 29.98 10.37
CA ASN A 388 7.04 31.38 10.56
C ASN A 388 7.37 32.04 9.21
N GLN A 389 8.13 31.37 8.33
CA GLN A 389 8.39 31.89 6.98
C GLN A 389 7.11 32.05 6.14
N PHE A 390 6.19 31.08 6.23
CA PHE A 390 4.89 31.15 5.58
C PHE A 390 4.08 32.38 6.04
N ILE A 391 4.03 32.62 7.35
CA ILE A 391 3.34 33.78 7.95
C ILE A 391 4.04 35.10 7.57
N ILE A 392 5.38 35.14 7.62
CA ILE A 392 6.18 36.31 7.21
C ILE A 392 5.84 36.70 5.77
N LYS A 393 5.86 35.72 4.86
CA LYS A 393 5.57 35.95 3.44
C LYS A 393 4.12 36.39 3.22
N ARG A 394 3.15 35.69 3.84
CA ARG A 394 1.71 35.98 3.66
C ARG A 394 1.29 37.31 4.26
N SER A 395 1.94 37.75 5.34
CA SER A 395 1.69 39.04 5.99
C SER A 395 2.46 40.22 5.38
N LYS A 396 3.27 40.01 4.33
CA LYS A 396 4.23 41.02 3.81
C LYS A 396 5.14 41.58 4.93
N ASN A 397 5.70 40.68 5.74
CA ASN A 397 6.55 40.97 6.91
C ASN A 397 5.87 41.69 8.09
N LYS A 398 4.54 41.86 8.08
CA LYS A 398 3.81 42.49 9.21
C LYS A 398 3.74 41.58 10.44
N VAL A 399 3.76 40.27 10.23
CA VAL A 399 3.65 39.25 11.26
C VAL A 399 4.79 38.26 11.05
N ARG A 400 5.55 37.94 12.12
CA ARG A 400 6.80 37.19 11.97
C ARG A 400 6.78 35.77 12.50
N SER A 401 5.74 35.42 13.25
CA SER A 401 5.58 34.11 13.87
C SER A 401 4.11 33.72 14.02
N LEU A 402 3.85 32.44 14.32
CA LEU A 402 2.53 31.97 14.74
C LEU A 402 1.93 32.78 15.89
N PHE A 403 2.78 33.14 16.86
CA PHE A 403 2.32 33.91 18.02
C PHE A 403 2.04 35.38 17.67
N ASP A 404 2.81 35.98 16.76
CA ASP A 404 2.48 37.30 16.22
C ASP A 404 1.17 37.26 15.42
N LEU A 405 0.90 36.15 14.72
CA LEU A 405 -0.34 35.97 13.97
C LEU A 405 -1.53 35.87 14.91
N TYR A 406 -1.39 35.13 16.01
CA TYR A 406 -2.37 35.09 17.08
C TYR A 406 -2.67 36.48 17.65
N LYS A 407 -1.65 37.29 17.94
CA LYS A 407 -1.86 38.67 18.42
C LYS A 407 -2.62 39.52 17.40
N ALA A 408 -2.26 39.40 16.12
CA ALA A 408 -2.97 40.10 15.05
C ALA A 408 -4.42 39.62 14.89
N PHE A 409 -4.66 38.32 15.11
CA PHE A 409 -5.98 37.71 15.09
C PHE A 409 -6.86 38.24 16.21
N LEU A 410 -6.34 38.33 17.45
CA LEU A 410 -7.05 38.92 18.59
C LEU A 410 -7.54 40.34 18.30
N VAL A 411 -6.71 41.18 17.70
CA VAL A 411 -7.10 42.56 17.31
C VAL A 411 -8.22 42.56 16.27
N LYS A 412 -8.31 41.53 15.41
CA LYS A 412 -9.32 41.42 14.37
C LYS A 412 -10.66 40.91 14.89
N ILE A 413 -10.65 39.94 15.80
CA ILE A 413 -11.88 39.41 16.40
C ILE A 413 -12.59 40.42 17.30
N GLU A 414 -11.87 41.37 17.90
CA GLU A 414 -12.47 42.53 18.60
C GLU A 414 -13.33 43.39 17.67
N ILE A 415 -13.06 43.36 16.35
CA ILE A 415 -13.81 44.14 15.34
C ILE A 415 -14.91 43.30 14.70
N ARG A 416 -14.64 42.02 14.40
CA ARG A 416 -15.58 41.11 13.73
C ARG A 416 -15.15 39.66 13.96
N MET A 417 -16.08 38.76 14.28
CA MET A 417 -15.79 37.32 14.40
C MET A 417 -15.50 36.66 13.03
N PRO A 418 -14.78 35.52 13.01
CA PRO A 418 -14.67 34.65 11.83
C PRO A 418 -16.05 34.20 11.34
N LEU A 419 -16.16 33.88 10.04
CA LEU A 419 -17.42 33.45 9.44
C LEU A 419 -17.83 32.03 9.88
N SER A 420 -16.85 31.14 10.09
CA SER A 420 -17.05 29.80 10.63
C SER A 420 -17.03 29.82 12.16
N ALA A 421 -17.88 29.01 12.77
CA ALA A 421 -17.86 28.75 14.21
C ALA A 421 -16.60 27.97 14.65
N GLU A 422 -16.04 27.15 13.75
CA GLU A 422 -14.80 26.39 13.94
C GLU A 422 -13.85 26.70 12.76
N PRO A 423 -13.19 27.87 12.77
CA PRO A 423 -12.35 28.30 11.65
C PRO A 423 -11.06 27.48 11.59
N ASN A 424 -10.74 26.96 10.40
CA ASN A 424 -9.45 26.32 10.16
C ASN A 424 -8.31 27.36 10.05
N PHE A 425 -7.05 26.90 10.05
CA PHE A 425 -5.89 27.81 10.05
C PHE A 425 -5.88 28.81 8.86
N ASP A 426 -6.34 28.38 7.68
CA ASP A 426 -6.40 29.27 6.51
C ASP A 426 -7.48 30.34 6.64
N GLU A 427 -8.63 30.02 7.25
CA GLU A 427 -9.67 30.98 7.58
C GLU A 427 -9.19 31.99 8.62
N ILE A 428 -8.47 31.55 9.66
CA ILE A 428 -7.82 32.43 10.63
C ILE A 428 -6.87 33.39 9.92
N ILE A 429 -6.06 32.90 8.98
CA ILE A 429 -5.14 33.74 8.20
C ILE A 429 -5.90 34.75 7.34
N ILE A 430 -6.91 34.31 6.59
CA ILE A 430 -7.68 35.19 5.70
C ILE A 430 -8.45 36.24 6.51
N HIS A 431 -9.01 35.84 7.65
CA HIS A 431 -9.69 36.73 8.57
C HIS A 431 -8.73 37.78 9.14
N THR A 432 -7.54 37.34 9.56
CA THR A 432 -6.55 38.20 10.22
C THR A 432 -5.84 39.14 9.25
N LEU A 433 -5.37 38.61 8.12
CA LEU A 433 -4.50 39.29 7.17
C LEU A 433 -5.22 39.76 5.90
N GLY A 434 -6.50 39.40 5.72
CA GLY A 434 -7.29 39.64 4.51
C GLY A 434 -7.18 38.51 3.48
N ARG A 435 -8.07 38.54 2.46
CA ARG A 435 -7.89 37.69 1.28
C ARG A 435 -6.55 38.01 0.65
N TYR A 436 -5.81 36.96 0.31
CA TYR A 436 -4.54 37.10 -0.34
C TYR A 436 -4.75 37.57 -1.78
N ASP A 437 -4.79 38.89 -1.96
CA ASP A 437 -4.50 39.52 -3.24
C ASP A 437 -3.00 39.33 -3.44
N GLY A 438 -2.63 38.21 -4.07
CA GLY A 438 -1.24 37.77 -4.15
C GLY A 438 -0.28 38.88 -4.61
N PRO A 439 1.02 38.80 -4.26
CA PRO A 439 2.01 39.63 -4.89
C PRO A 439 2.03 39.26 -6.38
N LYS A 440 2.10 40.29 -7.23
CA LYS A 440 2.34 40.12 -8.67
C LYS A 440 3.61 39.32 -8.96
N GLU A 441 4.50 39.13 -8.00
CA GLU A 441 5.68 38.28 -8.12
C GLU A 441 5.99 37.63 -6.76
N MET A 442 5.67 36.34 -6.58
CA MET A 442 6.44 35.46 -5.70
C MET A 442 7.51 34.78 -6.56
N GLU A 443 8.71 34.55 -6.02
CA GLU A 443 9.47 33.37 -6.43
C GLU A 443 8.61 32.15 -6.11
N LYS A 444 7.89 31.65 -7.13
CA LYS A 444 6.99 30.51 -7.05
C LYS A 444 7.78 29.34 -6.45
N GLY A 445 7.16 28.59 -5.54
CA GLY A 445 7.66 27.27 -5.12
C GLY A 445 7.80 26.27 -6.28
N GLY A 446 7.52 26.68 -7.53
CA GLY A 446 7.51 25.85 -8.73
C GLY A 446 6.45 24.76 -8.64
N LEU A 447 6.10 24.16 -9.78
CA LEU A 447 5.56 22.81 -9.73
C LEU A 447 6.74 21.87 -9.49
N ILE A 448 6.56 20.82 -8.68
CA ILE A 448 7.65 19.91 -8.30
C ILE A 448 8.38 19.35 -9.53
N HIS A 449 7.62 18.98 -10.56
CA HIS A 449 8.16 18.50 -11.83
C HIS A 449 8.95 19.57 -12.59
N ASP A 450 8.48 20.83 -12.61
CA ASP A 450 9.22 21.94 -13.24
C ASP A 450 10.58 22.18 -12.56
N LEU A 451 10.62 22.07 -11.23
CA LEU A 451 11.86 22.23 -10.45
C LEU A 451 12.91 21.15 -10.75
N LEU A 452 12.47 19.96 -11.16
CA LEU A 452 13.32 18.80 -11.37
C LEU A 452 13.72 18.54 -12.82
N THR A 453 13.25 19.37 -13.75
CA THR A 453 13.49 19.22 -15.20
C THR A 453 14.97 18.98 -15.57
N ASN A 454 15.90 19.61 -14.84
CA ASN A 454 17.35 19.50 -15.09
C ASN A 454 18.04 18.37 -14.31
N PHE A 455 17.30 17.56 -13.55
CA PHE A 455 17.83 16.54 -12.63
C PHE A 455 17.31 15.13 -12.96
N HIS A 456 16.60 14.94 -14.07
CA HIS A 456 16.00 13.65 -14.46
C HIS A 456 17.02 12.51 -14.69
N GLU A 457 18.26 12.83 -15.07
CA GLU A 457 19.33 11.83 -15.25
C GLU A 457 20.06 11.50 -13.94
N GLU A 458 19.97 12.38 -12.94
CA GLU A 458 20.66 12.24 -11.66
C GLU A 458 19.76 11.65 -10.56
N ILE A 459 18.45 11.87 -10.65
CA ILE A 459 17.45 11.44 -9.68
C ILE A 459 16.41 10.57 -10.41
N PRO A 460 16.49 9.22 -10.31
CA PRO A 460 15.64 8.32 -11.08
C PRO A 460 14.12 8.54 -10.88
N LEU A 461 13.69 8.81 -9.63
CA LEU A 461 12.30 9.09 -9.29
C LEU A 461 11.77 10.40 -9.89
N ALA A 462 12.66 11.34 -10.25
CA ALA A 462 12.25 12.61 -10.85
C ALA A 462 11.66 12.43 -12.25
N LYS A 463 12.20 11.48 -13.03
CA LYS A 463 11.67 11.16 -14.37
C LYS A 463 10.28 10.52 -14.28
N GLU A 464 10.11 9.57 -13.35
CA GLU A 464 8.80 8.94 -13.13
C GLU A 464 7.77 9.97 -12.64
N HIS A 465 8.14 10.81 -11.67
CA HIS A 465 7.30 11.92 -11.19
C HIS A 465 6.89 12.87 -12.31
N ALA A 466 7.85 13.31 -13.15
CA ALA A 466 7.58 14.19 -14.27
C ALA A 466 6.61 13.58 -15.29
N ASN A 467 6.75 12.28 -15.60
CA ASN A 467 5.84 11.59 -16.52
C ASN A 467 4.40 11.53 -15.98
N TRP A 468 4.21 11.21 -14.70
CA TRP A 468 2.88 11.20 -14.06
C TRP A 468 2.28 12.60 -13.92
N SER A 469 3.08 13.55 -13.46
CA SER A 469 2.64 14.93 -13.24
C SER A 469 2.33 15.64 -14.56
N SER A 470 3.16 15.48 -15.59
CA SER A 470 2.89 16.10 -16.89
C SER A 470 1.58 15.59 -17.50
N ALA A 471 1.30 14.30 -17.37
CA ALA A 471 0.06 13.72 -17.82
C ALA A 471 -1.16 14.39 -17.16
N ILE A 472 -1.22 14.45 -15.82
CA ILE A 472 -2.35 15.07 -15.12
C ILE A 472 -2.46 16.57 -15.43
N SER A 473 -1.33 17.27 -15.54
CA SER A 473 -1.28 18.70 -15.87
C SER A 473 -1.84 19.04 -17.25
N GLU A 474 -1.83 18.07 -18.17
CA GLU A 474 -2.33 18.25 -19.53
C GLU A 474 -3.77 17.73 -19.69
N ILE A 475 -4.12 16.65 -19.01
CA ILE A 475 -5.39 15.95 -19.17
C ILE A 475 -6.52 16.67 -18.45
N VAL A 476 -6.31 17.03 -17.18
CA VAL A 476 -7.38 17.58 -16.35
C VAL A 476 -7.84 18.95 -16.85
N PRO A 477 -6.96 19.90 -17.22
CA PRO A 477 -7.40 21.19 -17.76
C PRO A 477 -8.23 21.06 -19.04
N ARG A 478 -7.87 20.15 -19.96
CA ARG A 478 -8.65 19.90 -21.18
C ARG A 478 -10.09 19.46 -20.87
N PHE A 479 -10.30 18.69 -19.79
CA PHE A 479 -11.65 18.36 -19.31
C PHE A 479 -12.33 19.58 -18.68
N LEU A 480 -11.61 20.34 -17.85
CA LEU A 480 -12.16 21.56 -17.23
C LEU A 480 -12.55 22.64 -18.26
N ASP A 481 -12.00 22.61 -19.47
CA ASP A 481 -12.39 23.50 -20.57
C ASP A 481 -13.74 23.12 -21.20
N ILE A 482 -14.11 21.83 -21.21
CA ILE A 482 -15.31 21.33 -21.92
C ILE A 482 -16.49 21.00 -21.00
N LEU A 483 -16.25 20.88 -19.69
CA LEU A 483 -17.27 20.58 -18.69
C LEU A 483 -18.16 21.76 -18.24
N PRO A 484 -17.73 23.05 -18.28
CA PRO A 484 -18.55 24.15 -17.82
C PRO A 484 -19.90 24.22 -18.55
N ASN A 485 -20.99 24.22 -17.79
CA ASN A 485 -22.33 24.37 -18.31
C ASN A 485 -23.18 25.18 -17.31
N PRO A 486 -23.60 26.42 -17.65
CA PRO A 486 -24.38 27.27 -16.76
C PRO A 486 -25.68 26.64 -16.26
N ASP A 487 -26.31 25.80 -17.08
CA ASP A 487 -27.52 25.09 -16.69
C ASP A 487 -27.20 23.95 -15.71
N GLY A 488 -26.07 23.26 -15.89
CA GLY A 488 -25.58 22.26 -14.97
C GLY A 488 -25.28 22.84 -13.58
N ASP A 489 -24.63 24.00 -13.54
CA ASP A 489 -24.31 24.70 -12.28
C ASP A 489 -25.59 25.14 -11.55
N ARG A 490 -26.57 25.68 -12.28
CA ARG A 490 -27.89 26.03 -11.72
C ARG A 490 -28.63 24.82 -11.16
N ILE A 491 -28.62 23.69 -11.88
CA ILE A 491 -29.25 22.45 -11.42
C ILE A 491 -28.56 21.96 -10.14
N LEU A 492 -27.22 21.96 -10.12
CA LEU A 492 -26.44 21.55 -8.96
C LEU A 492 -26.75 22.44 -7.74
N ASP A 493 -26.77 23.76 -7.93
CA ASP A 493 -27.09 24.71 -6.87
C ASP A 493 -28.54 24.52 -6.37
N PHE A 494 -29.51 24.31 -7.26
CA PHE A 494 -30.90 24.05 -6.88
C PHE A 494 -31.10 22.73 -6.16
N LEU A 495 -30.40 21.67 -6.56
CA LEU A 495 -30.39 20.41 -5.82
C LEU A 495 -29.78 20.61 -4.42
N TRP A 496 -28.72 21.42 -4.32
CA TRP A 496 -28.06 21.71 -3.04
C TRP A 496 -28.94 22.48 -2.05
N VAL A 497 -29.73 23.44 -2.54
CA VAL A 497 -30.66 24.21 -1.68
C VAL A 497 -32.07 23.60 -1.58
N ASN A 498 -32.27 22.35 -2.03
CA ASN A 498 -33.56 21.65 -2.08
C ASN A 498 -34.68 22.45 -2.79
N LYS A 499 -34.33 23.17 -3.87
CA LYS A 499 -35.28 23.92 -4.71
C LYS A 499 -35.56 23.24 -6.05
N PHE A 500 -34.92 22.11 -6.33
CA PHE A 500 -35.16 21.38 -7.57
C PHE A 500 -36.48 20.59 -7.51
N PRO A 501 -37.31 20.59 -8.57
CA PRO A 501 -38.59 19.87 -8.56
C PRO A 501 -38.41 18.36 -8.32
N VAL A 502 -39.04 17.83 -7.26
CA VAL A 502 -38.90 16.42 -6.82
C VAL A 502 -39.45 15.44 -7.84
N ASP A 503 -40.48 15.84 -8.57
CA ASP A 503 -41.10 15.10 -9.68
C ASP A 503 -40.15 14.88 -10.86
N GLN A 504 -39.12 15.71 -11.02
CA GLN A 504 -38.09 15.58 -12.06
C GLN A 504 -36.88 14.72 -11.62
N ILE A 505 -36.89 14.25 -10.37
CA ILE A 505 -35.87 13.37 -9.79
C ILE A 505 -36.36 11.92 -9.85
N GLN A 506 -35.46 11.01 -10.22
CA GLN A 506 -35.67 9.55 -10.18
C GLN A 506 -36.11 9.10 -8.78
N GLU A 507 -37.16 8.29 -8.69
CA GLU A 507 -37.85 7.97 -7.43
C GLU A 507 -36.92 7.40 -6.35
N GLN A 508 -36.03 6.49 -6.73
CA GLN A 508 -35.03 5.85 -5.85
C GLN A 508 -33.99 6.82 -5.24
N TYR A 509 -33.88 8.06 -5.74
CA TYR A 509 -32.89 9.04 -5.28
C TYR A 509 -33.51 10.25 -4.55
N ARG A 510 -34.84 10.33 -4.45
CA ARG A 510 -35.55 11.46 -3.82
C ARG A 510 -35.18 11.64 -2.34
N GLU A 511 -35.18 10.56 -1.57
CA GLU A 511 -34.81 10.60 -0.14
C GLU A 511 -33.33 10.90 0.08
N ARG A 512 -32.44 10.31 -0.73
CA ARG A 512 -30.98 10.51 -0.63
C ARG A 512 -30.53 11.95 -0.92
N ILE A 513 -31.28 12.68 -1.74
CA ILE A 513 -30.99 14.09 -2.07
C ILE A 513 -31.52 15.03 -0.97
N ALA A 514 -32.63 14.68 -0.32
CA ALA A 514 -33.17 15.46 0.80
C ALA A 514 -32.21 15.49 2.02
N ASP A 515 -31.45 14.42 2.24
CA ASP A 515 -30.50 14.24 3.35
C ASP A 515 -29.07 14.78 3.09
N ILE A 516 -28.90 15.72 2.16
CA ILE A 516 -27.60 16.37 1.93
C ILE A 516 -27.36 17.46 2.99
N PRO A 517 -26.42 17.28 3.95
CA PRO A 517 -26.14 18.27 4.98
C PRO A 517 -25.39 19.44 4.37
N ARG A 518 -25.70 20.63 4.88
CA ARG A 518 -25.34 21.93 4.26
C ARG A 518 -23.93 22.44 4.60
N GLU A 519 -23.16 21.77 5.47
CA GLU A 519 -22.05 22.43 6.19
C GLU A 519 -20.71 21.67 6.35
N LYS A 520 -20.41 20.56 5.64
CA LYS A 520 -19.06 19.91 5.77
C LYS A 520 -18.42 19.49 4.43
N GLU A 521 -17.33 20.17 4.06
CA GLU A 521 -16.58 20.00 2.80
C GLU A 521 -15.97 18.60 2.57
N ARG A 522 -15.59 17.84 3.61
CA ARG A 522 -15.02 16.48 3.41
C ARG A 522 -16.04 15.44 2.94
N THR A 523 -17.32 15.60 3.31
CA THR A 523 -18.44 14.73 2.84
C THR A 523 -18.90 15.07 1.42
N PHE A 524 -18.42 16.18 0.86
CA PHE A 524 -18.87 16.73 -0.42
C PHE A 524 -18.39 15.87 -1.59
N THR A 525 -17.08 15.62 -1.71
CA THR A 525 -16.50 14.92 -2.87
C THR A 525 -17.02 13.50 -3.03
N PHE A 526 -17.19 12.73 -1.95
CA PHE A 526 -17.75 11.37 -1.99
C PHE A 526 -19.22 11.35 -2.44
N ARG A 527 -20.02 12.33 -2.00
CA ARG A 527 -21.43 12.44 -2.40
C ARG A 527 -21.58 12.92 -3.84
N LEU A 528 -20.75 13.87 -4.29
CA LEU A 528 -20.68 14.26 -5.71
C LEU A 528 -20.31 13.05 -6.58
N PHE A 529 -19.40 12.19 -6.11
CA PHE A 529 -19.07 10.94 -6.79
C PHE A 529 -20.25 9.99 -6.96
N ASN A 530 -21.05 9.82 -5.91
CA ASN A 530 -22.27 8.99 -5.96
C ASN A 530 -23.34 9.58 -6.88
N MET A 531 -23.43 10.92 -6.97
CA MET A 531 -24.33 11.58 -7.92
C MET A 531 -23.82 11.51 -9.35
N LEU A 532 -22.49 11.53 -9.54
CA LEU A 532 -21.86 11.46 -10.85
C LEU A 532 -22.05 10.08 -11.50
N THR A 533 -22.03 9.00 -10.72
CA THR A 533 -22.11 7.62 -11.22
C THR A 533 -23.50 7.18 -11.67
N ASN A 534 -24.55 7.92 -11.28
CA ASN A 534 -25.93 7.53 -11.48
C ASN A 534 -26.70 8.58 -12.28
N GLN A 535 -27.72 8.15 -13.03
CA GLN A 535 -28.71 9.08 -13.57
C GLN A 535 -29.64 9.52 -12.45
N ILE A 536 -29.59 10.81 -12.11
CA ILE A 536 -30.34 11.41 -10.99
C ILE A 536 -31.64 12.02 -11.50
N LEU A 537 -31.62 12.61 -12.70
CA LEU A 537 -32.78 13.30 -13.28
C LEU A 537 -33.48 12.43 -14.32
N LEU A 538 -34.81 12.60 -14.42
CA LEU A 538 -35.61 11.94 -15.45
C LEU A 538 -35.25 12.46 -16.86
N ASP A 539 -34.90 13.74 -16.98
CA ASP A 539 -34.47 14.36 -18.23
C ASP A 539 -32.97 14.12 -18.48
N GLU A 540 -32.66 13.33 -19.51
CA GLU A 540 -31.29 12.94 -19.86
C GLU A 540 -30.38 14.13 -20.23
N LYS A 541 -30.93 15.21 -20.80
CA LYS A 541 -30.15 16.41 -21.16
C LYS A 541 -29.77 17.20 -19.91
N LYS A 542 -30.72 17.37 -18.99
CA LYS A 542 -30.46 18.01 -17.69
C LYS A 542 -29.51 17.17 -16.83
N ASP A 543 -29.65 15.84 -16.87
CA ASP A 543 -28.76 14.91 -16.17
C ASP A 543 -27.32 14.96 -16.72
N LYS A 544 -27.17 15.06 -18.06
CA LYS A 544 -25.86 15.31 -18.69
C LYS A 544 -25.25 16.64 -18.25
N ALA A 545 -26.05 17.72 -18.17
CA ALA A 545 -25.57 19.02 -17.70
C ALA A 545 -25.13 18.96 -16.22
N LEU A 546 -25.90 18.30 -15.36
CA LEU A 546 -25.54 18.04 -13.96
C LEU A 546 -24.26 17.22 -13.84
N THR A 547 -24.10 16.17 -14.64
CA THR A 547 -22.87 15.35 -14.68
C THR A 547 -21.64 16.22 -14.98
N GLY A 548 -21.76 17.14 -15.96
CA GLY A 548 -20.69 18.07 -16.32
C GLY A 548 -20.27 18.96 -15.14
N ALA A 549 -21.25 19.57 -14.46
CA ALA A 549 -21.00 20.43 -13.30
C ALA A 549 -20.39 19.67 -12.10
N LEU A 550 -20.89 18.46 -11.81
CA LEU A 550 -20.34 17.58 -10.77
C LEU A 550 -18.88 17.22 -11.06
N ALA A 551 -18.59 16.78 -12.28
CA ALA A 551 -17.23 16.41 -12.69
C ALA A 551 -16.28 17.61 -12.71
N PHE A 552 -16.75 18.79 -13.13
CA PHE A 552 -15.98 20.03 -13.08
C PHE A 552 -15.51 20.34 -11.65
N LYS A 553 -16.43 20.29 -10.67
CA LYS A 553 -16.07 20.52 -9.26
C LYS A 553 -15.09 19.47 -8.72
N ILE A 554 -15.28 18.19 -9.03
CA ILE A 554 -14.40 17.12 -8.56
C ILE A 554 -13.00 17.23 -9.19
N LEU A 555 -12.92 17.32 -10.52
CA LEU A 555 -11.65 17.42 -11.24
C LEU A 555 -10.90 18.71 -10.90
N GLY A 556 -11.61 19.82 -10.74
CA GLY A 556 -11.03 21.10 -10.32
C GLY A 556 -10.45 21.02 -8.92
N SER A 557 -11.15 20.36 -7.98
CA SER A 557 -10.65 20.16 -6.61
C SER A 557 -9.40 19.29 -6.59
N ILE A 558 -9.38 18.19 -7.35
CA ILE A 558 -8.21 17.31 -7.50
C ILE A 558 -7.02 18.07 -8.11
N PHE A 559 -7.27 18.87 -9.14
CA PHE A 559 -6.24 19.65 -9.82
C PHE A 559 -5.62 20.70 -8.88
N ILE A 560 -6.47 21.39 -8.12
CA ILE A 560 -6.01 22.32 -7.09
C ILE A 560 -5.22 21.55 -6.04
N GLU A 561 -5.70 20.44 -5.52
CA GLU A 561 -4.97 19.67 -4.50
C GLU A 561 -3.56 19.24 -4.94
N ILE A 562 -3.42 18.79 -6.19
CA ILE A 562 -2.14 18.32 -6.76
C ILE A 562 -1.16 19.47 -7.02
N TYR A 563 -1.61 20.62 -7.53
CA TYR A 563 -0.71 21.70 -7.99
C TYR A 563 -0.80 23.01 -7.21
N GLY A 564 -2.00 23.37 -6.74
CA GLY A 564 -2.31 24.61 -6.02
C GLY A 564 -2.54 24.44 -4.52
N GLY A 565 -2.56 23.20 -4.03
CA GLY A 565 -2.90 22.85 -2.67
C GLY A 565 -1.76 23.21 -1.72
N ARG A 566 -2.12 23.46 -0.46
CA ARG A 566 -1.17 23.82 0.60
C ARG A 566 0.03 22.85 0.65
N ASN A 567 -0.24 21.53 0.62
CA ASN A 567 0.80 20.51 0.72
C ASN A 567 1.70 20.45 -0.52
N ALA A 568 1.14 20.63 -1.73
CA ALA A 568 1.91 20.69 -2.97
C ALA A 568 2.86 21.91 -2.99
N GLN A 569 2.36 23.08 -2.55
CA GLN A 569 3.17 24.30 -2.45
C GLN A 569 4.28 24.18 -1.40
N ILE A 570 4.02 23.53 -0.26
CA ILE A 570 5.02 23.25 0.78
C ILE A 570 6.12 22.34 0.25
N ARG A 571 5.75 21.22 -0.39
CA ARG A 571 6.73 20.30 -1.00
C ARG A 571 7.56 20.97 -2.09
N GLY A 572 6.96 21.80 -2.94
CA GLY A 572 7.68 22.58 -3.96
C GLY A 572 8.69 23.57 -3.35
N ILE A 573 8.30 24.29 -2.29
CA ILE A 573 9.21 25.19 -1.58
C ILE A 573 10.40 24.43 -0.97
N ARG A 574 10.13 23.28 -0.31
CA ARG A 574 11.16 22.44 0.31
C ARG A 574 12.12 21.88 -0.74
N LEU A 575 11.58 21.38 -1.84
CA LEU A 575 12.38 20.86 -2.95
C LEU A 575 13.29 21.93 -3.55
N ASN A 576 12.79 23.14 -3.78
CA ASN A 576 13.60 24.24 -4.30
C ASN A 576 14.76 24.60 -3.35
N GLN A 577 14.56 24.51 -2.03
CA GLN A 577 15.63 24.70 -1.05
C GLN A 577 16.67 23.57 -1.12
N LEU A 578 16.22 22.31 -1.12
CA LEU A 578 17.11 21.14 -1.22
C LEU A 578 17.93 21.15 -2.51
N LEU A 579 17.33 21.53 -3.65
CA LEU A 579 18.04 21.65 -4.93
C LEU A 579 19.08 22.78 -4.94
N LYS A 580 18.80 23.91 -4.26
CA LYS A 580 19.78 24.99 -4.07
C LYS A 580 20.94 24.54 -3.19
N ASP A 581 20.67 23.86 -2.09
CA ASP A 581 21.68 23.34 -1.16
C ASP A 581 22.54 22.24 -1.80
N ARG A 582 21.92 21.39 -2.63
CA ARG A 582 22.58 20.32 -3.38
C ARG A 582 23.63 20.87 -4.34
N LYS A 583 23.35 21.98 -5.03
CA LYS A 583 24.29 22.59 -6.00
C LYS A 583 25.64 22.99 -5.40
N ILE A 584 25.65 23.37 -4.12
CA ILE A 584 26.85 23.87 -3.43
C ILE A 584 27.46 22.87 -2.43
N SER A 585 26.94 21.63 -2.37
CA SER A 585 27.32 20.62 -1.38
C SER A 585 28.37 19.62 -1.88
N ASN A 586 29.11 19.03 -0.94
CA ASN A 586 30.08 17.96 -1.17
C ASN A 586 29.38 16.61 -1.47
N PRO A 587 30.08 15.60 -2.05
CA PRO A 587 29.47 14.34 -2.49
C PRO A 587 28.66 13.58 -1.42
N GLU A 588 29.18 13.45 -0.20
CA GLU A 588 28.48 12.76 0.91
C GLU A 588 27.18 13.51 1.28
N LYS A 589 27.24 14.83 1.40
CA LYS A 589 26.09 15.67 1.74
C LYS A 589 25.07 15.76 0.60
N LYS A 590 25.49 15.59 -0.65
CA LYS A 590 24.59 15.46 -1.80
C LYS A 590 23.77 14.17 -1.73
N GLN A 591 24.36 13.07 -1.26
CA GLN A 591 23.66 11.80 -1.11
C GLN A 591 22.54 11.89 -0.07
N ASP A 592 22.81 12.53 1.09
CA ASP A 592 21.78 12.79 2.11
C ASP A 592 20.64 13.70 1.61
N LEU A 593 20.99 14.69 0.78
CA LEU A 593 20.00 15.59 0.15
C LEU A 593 19.18 14.85 -0.92
N ASP A 594 19.79 13.93 -1.67
CA ASP A 594 19.12 13.12 -2.68
C ASP A 594 18.12 12.15 -2.06
N GLU A 595 18.41 11.58 -0.88
CA GLU A 595 17.45 10.79 -0.11
C GLU A 595 16.23 11.63 0.32
N GLN A 596 16.45 12.86 0.80
CA GLN A 596 15.36 13.76 1.17
C GLN A 596 14.52 14.20 -0.04
N ILE A 597 15.17 14.45 -1.19
CA ILE A 597 14.48 14.77 -2.45
C ILE A 597 13.63 13.57 -2.90
N ASN A 598 14.17 12.35 -2.86
CA ASN A 598 13.45 11.13 -3.21
C ASN A 598 12.23 10.91 -2.30
N HIS A 599 12.35 11.17 -0.99
CA HIS A 599 11.20 11.07 -0.08
C HIS A 599 10.06 12.02 -0.46
N ILE A 600 10.39 13.28 -0.80
CA ILE A 600 9.39 14.26 -1.26
C ILE A 600 8.74 13.79 -2.57
N LEU A 601 9.54 13.25 -3.48
CA LEU A 601 9.07 12.73 -4.76
C LEU A 601 8.15 11.51 -4.58
N GLU A 602 8.48 10.59 -3.68
CA GLU A 602 7.65 9.43 -3.39
C GLU A 602 6.28 9.81 -2.81
N GLU A 603 6.26 10.76 -1.86
CA GLU A 603 5.00 11.24 -1.27
C GLU A 603 4.11 11.94 -2.29
N ASP A 604 4.70 12.82 -3.12
CA ASP A 604 3.95 13.54 -4.14
C ASP A 604 3.49 12.61 -5.27
N LEU A 605 4.34 11.66 -5.68
CA LEU A 605 3.99 10.63 -6.65
C LEU A 605 2.85 9.73 -6.14
N LYS A 606 2.90 9.30 -4.87
CA LYS A 606 1.81 8.54 -4.23
C LYS A 606 0.50 9.34 -4.25
N ALA A 607 0.56 10.65 -3.95
CA ALA A 607 -0.61 11.52 -4.01
C ALA A 607 -1.19 11.62 -5.43
N ILE A 608 -0.34 11.86 -6.44
CA ILE A 608 -0.73 11.90 -7.86
C ILE A 608 -1.35 10.58 -8.31
N GLN A 609 -0.73 9.44 -7.97
CA GLN A 609 -1.22 8.11 -8.32
C GLN A 609 -2.57 7.78 -7.66
N GLN A 610 -2.73 8.08 -6.36
CA GLN A 610 -4.01 7.91 -5.65
C GLN A 610 -5.13 8.74 -6.29
N ARG A 611 -4.84 10.00 -6.65
CA ARG A 611 -5.82 10.87 -7.31
C ARG A 611 -6.08 10.46 -8.77
N THR A 612 -5.12 9.81 -9.42
CA THR A 612 -5.33 9.23 -10.76
C THR A 612 -6.37 8.11 -10.75
N MET A 613 -6.50 7.32 -9.67
CA MET A 613 -7.61 6.34 -9.54
C MET A 613 -8.99 7.01 -9.54
N THR A 614 -9.06 8.22 -8.98
CA THR A 614 -10.27 9.03 -8.93
C THR A 614 -10.63 9.52 -10.35
N ILE A 615 -9.62 9.96 -11.11
CA ILE A 615 -9.74 10.33 -12.53
C ILE A 615 -10.12 9.13 -13.40
N ASN A 616 -9.55 7.95 -13.14
CA ASN A 616 -9.88 6.67 -13.80
C ASN A 616 -11.38 6.32 -13.67
N THR A 617 -12.02 6.75 -12.58
CA THR A 617 -13.45 6.53 -12.38
C THR A 617 -14.30 7.57 -13.12
N ILE A 618 -13.87 8.83 -13.12
CA ILE A 618 -14.63 9.95 -13.71
C ILE A 618 -14.60 9.93 -15.23
N VAL A 619 -13.44 9.70 -15.85
CA VAL A 619 -13.26 9.82 -17.29
C VAL A 619 -14.16 8.86 -18.09
N PRO A 620 -14.33 7.58 -17.70
CA PRO A 620 -15.32 6.70 -18.32
C PRO A 620 -16.76 7.20 -18.20
N ILE A 621 -17.15 7.78 -17.06
CA ILE A 621 -18.50 8.33 -16.86
C ILE A 621 -18.73 9.54 -17.77
N LEU A 622 -17.75 10.44 -17.85
CA LEU A 622 -17.75 11.58 -18.75
C LEU A 622 -17.84 11.14 -20.22
N SER A 623 -17.08 10.10 -20.59
CA SER A 623 -17.10 9.51 -21.94
C SER A 623 -18.47 8.92 -22.26
N LYS A 624 -19.09 8.20 -21.31
CA LYS A 624 -20.48 7.71 -21.43
C LYS A 624 -21.51 8.83 -21.55
N LYS A 625 -21.27 10.02 -21.00
CA LYS A 625 -22.14 11.18 -21.18
C LYS A 625 -21.74 12.07 -22.37
N GLY A 626 -20.72 11.68 -23.12
CA GLY A 626 -20.31 12.33 -24.37
C GLY A 626 -19.41 13.56 -24.18
N PHE A 627 -18.66 13.63 -23.08
CA PHE A 627 -17.59 14.60 -22.88
C PHE A 627 -16.26 13.97 -23.27
N PHE A 628 -15.62 14.49 -24.32
CA PHE A 628 -14.37 13.96 -24.86
C PHE A 628 -13.33 15.07 -25.02
N ILE A 629 -12.09 14.79 -24.62
CA ILE A 629 -10.92 15.65 -24.87
C ILE A 629 -10.16 15.15 -26.09
N LYS A 630 -9.31 16.00 -26.67
CA LYS A 630 -8.43 15.60 -27.78
C LYS A 630 -7.41 14.56 -27.31
N THR A 631 -7.43 13.37 -27.92
CA THR A 631 -6.68 12.20 -27.41
C THR A 631 -5.39 11.90 -28.17
N TYR A 632 -5.25 12.34 -29.43
CA TYR A 632 -4.05 12.07 -30.24
C TYR A 632 -2.77 12.64 -29.62
N ASP A 633 -2.82 13.88 -29.10
CA ASP A 633 -1.67 14.53 -28.44
C ASP A 633 -1.23 13.80 -27.16
N ILE A 634 -2.07 12.91 -26.63
CA ILE A 634 -1.88 12.24 -25.34
C ILE A 634 -1.31 10.83 -25.59
N VAL A 635 -1.84 10.11 -26.58
CA VAL A 635 -1.38 8.75 -26.94
C VAL A 635 0.03 8.76 -27.56
N THR A 636 0.43 9.88 -28.16
CA THR A 636 1.76 10.05 -28.76
C THR A 636 2.84 10.49 -27.77
N LYS A 637 2.48 10.78 -26.51
CA LYS A 637 3.40 11.19 -25.44
C LYS A 637 3.79 10.01 -24.55
N ASP A 638 4.95 10.11 -23.92
CA ASP A 638 5.49 9.11 -22.97
C ASP A 638 4.78 9.22 -21.60
N PHE A 639 3.47 8.99 -21.61
CA PHE A 639 2.63 9.00 -20.41
C PHE A 639 2.46 7.59 -19.82
N PRO A 640 2.18 7.48 -18.52
CA PRO A 640 1.90 6.20 -17.88
C PRO A 640 0.80 5.41 -18.61
N GLU A 641 1.04 4.11 -18.84
CA GLU A 641 0.13 3.23 -19.58
C GLU A 641 -1.30 3.24 -19.02
N LEU A 642 -1.44 3.36 -17.68
CA LEU A 642 -2.73 3.49 -17.01
C LEU A 642 -3.52 4.71 -17.53
N ILE A 643 -2.85 5.86 -17.65
CA ILE A 643 -3.46 7.11 -18.11
C ILE A 643 -3.82 7.01 -19.59
N VAL A 644 -2.92 6.46 -20.41
CA VAL A 644 -3.18 6.21 -21.83
C VAL A 644 -4.39 5.30 -21.99
N LYS A 645 -4.53 4.24 -21.20
CA LYS A 645 -5.70 3.34 -21.22
C LYS A 645 -7.00 4.04 -20.80
N ILE A 646 -6.96 4.89 -19.77
CA ILE A 646 -8.11 5.65 -19.29
C ILE A 646 -8.65 6.58 -20.37
N ILE A 647 -7.77 7.24 -21.11
CA ILE A 647 -8.13 8.22 -22.13
C ILE A 647 -8.45 7.55 -23.45
N SER A 648 -7.73 6.47 -23.80
CA SER A 648 -7.96 5.56 -24.93
C SER A 648 -9.26 4.74 -24.81
N TYR A 649 -10.15 5.12 -23.89
CA TYR A 649 -11.45 4.49 -23.71
C TYR A 649 -12.16 4.29 -25.06
N ARG A 650 -12.73 3.09 -25.23
CA ARG A 650 -13.23 2.45 -26.47
C ARG A 650 -13.60 3.44 -27.57
N GLU A 651 -12.96 3.30 -28.73
CA GLU A 651 -13.23 4.04 -29.97
C GLU A 651 -14.74 4.08 -30.30
N GLU A 652 -15.45 2.98 -30.03
CA GLU A 652 -16.90 2.87 -30.17
C GLU A 652 -17.70 3.85 -29.29
N GLU A 653 -17.24 4.17 -28.08
CA GLU A 653 -17.93 5.14 -27.22
C GLU A 653 -17.70 6.58 -27.70
N ARG A 654 -16.52 6.89 -28.25
CA ARG A 654 -16.20 8.22 -28.82
C ARG A 654 -17.01 8.54 -30.07
N LEU A 655 -17.31 7.50 -30.84
CA LEU A 655 -18.03 7.61 -32.10
C LEU A 655 -19.49 7.13 -31.98
N LYS A 656 -19.96 6.79 -30.78
CA LYS A 656 -21.26 6.12 -30.58
C LYS A 656 -22.45 6.88 -31.15
N ASP A 657 -22.36 8.22 -31.19
CA ASP A 657 -23.41 9.11 -31.69
C ASP A 657 -23.51 9.04 -33.22
N ILE A 658 -22.42 8.71 -33.91
CA ILE A 658 -22.38 8.52 -35.36
C ILE A 658 -23.14 7.23 -35.70
N GLY A 659 -24.15 7.34 -36.57
CA GLY A 659 -24.93 6.19 -37.00
C GLY A 659 -25.79 5.59 -35.87
N SER A 660 -26.11 6.38 -34.84
CA SER A 660 -27.04 6.00 -33.78
C SER A 660 -28.45 5.75 -34.32
N GLU A 661 -28.82 6.39 -35.42
CA GLU A 661 -30.05 6.16 -36.19
C GLU A 661 -30.20 4.71 -36.69
N TYR A 662 -29.08 4.00 -36.90
CA TYR A 662 -29.05 2.60 -37.32
C TYR A 662 -29.03 1.61 -36.14
N LYS A 663 -28.88 2.11 -34.90
CA LYS A 663 -28.85 1.30 -33.67
C LYS A 663 -30.27 1.10 -33.12
N LYS A 664 -31.12 0.34 -33.82
CA LYS A 664 -32.45 -0.03 -33.32
C LYS A 664 -32.34 -1.02 -32.14
N SER A 665 -33.11 -0.81 -31.08
CA SER A 665 -33.06 -1.56 -29.81
C SER A 665 -33.77 -2.94 -29.82
N GLY A 666 -34.05 -3.52 -30.99
CA GLY A 666 -35.01 -4.64 -31.09
C GLY A 666 -34.45 -6.06 -31.23
N PHE A 667 -33.19 -6.27 -31.61
CA PHE A 667 -32.78 -7.56 -32.21
C PHE A 667 -32.11 -8.58 -31.28
N THR A 668 -31.79 -8.24 -30.03
CA THR A 668 -31.10 -9.17 -29.11
C THR A 668 -32.00 -10.31 -28.63
N GLY A 669 -33.31 -10.07 -28.48
CA GLY A 669 -34.27 -11.08 -28.01
C GLY A 669 -34.58 -12.18 -29.04
N GLU A 670 -34.52 -11.88 -30.34
CA GLU A 670 -34.87 -12.82 -31.43
C GLU A 670 -33.69 -13.65 -31.94
N LEU A 671 -32.45 -13.14 -31.81
CA LEU A 671 -31.24 -13.83 -32.29
C LEU A 671 -30.95 -15.12 -31.52
N ILE A 672 -31.00 -15.07 -30.19
CA ILE A 672 -30.65 -16.22 -29.33
C ILE A 672 -31.56 -17.42 -29.62
N PRO A 673 -32.90 -17.29 -29.67
CA PRO A 673 -33.79 -18.38 -30.06
C PRO A 673 -33.54 -18.90 -31.48
N LEU A 674 -33.28 -18.02 -32.46
CA LEU A 674 -33.03 -18.42 -33.85
C LEU A 674 -31.72 -19.20 -34.01
N VAL A 675 -30.63 -18.72 -33.40
CA VAL A 675 -29.33 -19.39 -33.40
C VAL A 675 -29.43 -20.73 -32.67
N ASN A 676 -30.06 -20.75 -31.49
CA ASN A 676 -30.26 -21.99 -30.73
C ASN A 676 -31.12 -23.00 -31.50
N GLY A 677 -32.19 -22.54 -32.18
CA GLY A 677 -33.03 -23.39 -33.02
C GLY A 677 -32.24 -23.98 -34.21
N PHE A 678 -31.40 -23.17 -34.86
CA PHE A 678 -30.56 -23.65 -35.97
C PHE A 678 -29.47 -24.64 -35.48
N LEU A 679 -28.81 -24.33 -34.36
CA LEU A 679 -27.82 -25.22 -33.74
C LEU A 679 -28.46 -26.54 -33.28
N GLN A 680 -29.67 -26.51 -32.73
CA GLN A 680 -30.40 -27.72 -32.36
C GLN A 680 -30.70 -28.60 -33.58
N LYS A 681 -31.02 -27.99 -34.73
CA LYS A 681 -31.25 -28.73 -35.98
C LYS A 681 -29.95 -29.31 -36.55
N LEU A 682 -28.84 -28.57 -36.47
CA LEU A 682 -27.50 -29.07 -36.79
C LEU A 682 -27.02 -30.16 -35.82
N ASP A 683 -27.42 -30.13 -34.55
CA ASP A 683 -27.16 -31.20 -33.58
C ASP A 683 -27.85 -32.52 -34.00
N TYR A 684 -29.03 -32.48 -34.59
CA TYR A 684 -29.65 -33.67 -35.17
C TYR A 684 -28.80 -34.24 -36.31
N ALA A 685 -28.30 -33.38 -37.21
CA ALA A 685 -27.40 -33.81 -38.27
C ALA A 685 -26.07 -34.38 -37.73
N TYR A 686 -25.51 -33.78 -36.67
CA TYR A 686 -24.30 -34.28 -36.00
C TYR A 686 -24.53 -35.64 -35.33
N ARG A 687 -25.64 -35.81 -34.59
CA ARG A 687 -26.00 -37.10 -33.98
C ARG A 687 -26.20 -38.18 -35.04
N PHE A 688 -26.85 -37.83 -36.16
CA PHE A 688 -27.01 -38.72 -37.30
C PHE A 688 -25.65 -39.10 -37.91
N TYR A 689 -24.76 -38.12 -38.11
CA TYR A 689 -23.41 -38.34 -38.62
C TYR A 689 -22.62 -39.31 -37.73
N LYS A 690 -22.55 -38.99 -36.43
CA LYS A 690 -21.83 -39.78 -35.42
C LYS A 690 -22.31 -41.23 -35.37
N LYS A 691 -23.63 -41.41 -35.39
CA LYS A 691 -24.26 -42.71 -35.21
C LYS A 691 -24.10 -43.65 -36.39
N TYR A 692 -24.06 -43.12 -37.62
CA TYR A 692 -24.11 -43.94 -38.83
C TYR A 692 -22.84 -43.90 -39.68
N PHE A 693 -21.91 -42.97 -39.43
CA PHE A 693 -20.74 -42.76 -40.31
C PHE A 693 -19.37 -42.77 -39.61
N GLU A 694 -19.28 -42.71 -38.27
CA GLU A 694 -17.98 -42.80 -37.56
C GLU A 694 -17.40 -44.22 -37.53
N GLU A 695 -18.26 -45.26 -37.42
CA GLU A 695 -17.84 -46.67 -37.41
C GLU A 695 -18.47 -47.42 -38.59
N MET A 696 -17.66 -47.79 -39.59
CA MET A 696 -18.14 -48.53 -40.76
C MET A 696 -17.34 -49.82 -40.98
N TYR A 697 -18.05 -50.95 -40.93
CA TYR A 697 -17.58 -52.24 -41.42
C TYR A 697 -18.33 -52.60 -42.71
N SER A 698 -17.59 -53.12 -43.71
CA SER A 698 -18.03 -53.74 -44.97
C SER A 698 -19.41 -53.32 -45.52
N ILE A 699 -19.43 -52.38 -46.48
CA ILE A 699 -20.63 -51.88 -47.15
C ILE A 699 -20.81 -52.61 -48.49
N ALA A 700 -22.05 -52.91 -48.90
CA ALA A 700 -22.33 -53.45 -50.23
C ALA A 700 -22.00 -52.43 -51.33
N LEU A 701 -21.41 -52.89 -52.45
CA LEU A 701 -20.93 -52.03 -53.56
C LEU A 701 -22.03 -51.10 -54.13
N ASP A 702 -23.28 -51.56 -54.18
CA ASP A 702 -24.42 -50.78 -54.69
C ASP A 702 -24.88 -49.68 -53.72
N ALA A 703 -24.76 -49.91 -52.42
CA ALA A 703 -25.04 -48.91 -51.38
C ALA A 703 -23.87 -47.93 -51.15
N GLN A 704 -22.65 -48.28 -51.55
CA GLN A 704 -21.44 -47.50 -51.28
C GLN A 704 -21.50 -46.09 -51.88
N LYS A 705 -21.99 -45.94 -53.12
CA LYS A 705 -22.11 -44.63 -53.78
C LYS A 705 -23.09 -43.71 -53.05
N ASN A 706 -24.27 -44.23 -52.72
CA ASN A 706 -25.32 -43.49 -52.00
C ASN A 706 -24.86 -43.12 -50.58
N MET A 707 -24.14 -44.03 -49.92
CA MET A 707 -23.59 -43.80 -48.58
C MET A 707 -22.51 -42.71 -48.59
N LEU A 708 -21.64 -42.68 -49.60
CA LEU A 708 -20.61 -41.65 -49.74
C LEU A 708 -21.23 -40.26 -49.96
N SER A 709 -22.23 -40.16 -50.85
CA SER A 709 -22.97 -38.91 -51.12
C SER A 709 -23.59 -38.33 -49.85
N LEU A 710 -24.31 -39.15 -49.07
CA LEU A 710 -24.86 -38.73 -47.78
C LEU A 710 -23.77 -38.40 -46.76
N ARG A 711 -22.71 -39.19 -46.68
CA ARG A 711 -21.60 -38.94 -45.74
C ARG A 711 -20.94 -37.60 -45.99
N GLU A 712 -20.66 -37.26 -47.24
CA GLU A 712 -20.04 -35.98 -47.62
C GLU A 712 -20.95 -34.81 -47.28
N PHE A 713 -22.24 -34.91 -47.59
CA PHE A 713 -23.23 -33.88 -47.27
C PHE A 713 -23.40 -33.67 -45.76
N PHE A 714 -23.52 -34.74 -44.96
CA PHE A 714 -23.62 -34.61 -43.50
C PHE A 714 -22.30 -34.19 -42.85
N LYS A 715 -21.15 -34.58 -43.41
CA LYS A 715 -19.85 -34.06 -42.98
C LYS A 715 -19.79 -32.55 -43.18
N PHE A 716 -20.24 -32.05 -44.32
CA PHE A 716 -20.35 -30.61 -44.56
C PHE A 716 -21.24 -29.90 -43.51
N LEU A 717 -22.36 -30.49 -43.09
CA LEU A 717 -23.20 -29.95 -42.02
C LEU A 717 -22.53 -29.99 -40.63
N VAL A 718 -21.73 -31.02 -40.36
CA VAL A 718 -20.92 -31.10 -39.13
C VAL A 718 -19.83 -30.03 -39.14
N ASP A 719 -19.11 -29.88 -40.24
CA ASP A 719 -18.11 -28.83 -40.40
C ASP A 719 -18.76 -27.44 -40.26
N LEU A 720 -19.97 -27.23 -40.79
CA LEU A 720 -20.73 -25.99 -40.60
C LEU A 720 -21.07 -25.75 -39.11
N ARG A 721 -21.51 -26.79 -38.39
CA ARG A 721 -21.80 -26.72 -36.95
C ARG A 721 -20.56 -26.39 -36.12
N GLU A 722 -19.43 -27.00 -36.42
CA GLU A 722 -18.17 -26.79 -35.70
C GLU A 722 -17.56 -25.41 -35.97
N ASN A 723 -17.74 -24.89 -37.19
CA ASN A 723 -17.29 -23.53 -37.56
C ASN A 723 -18.27 -22.43 -37.14
N MET A 724 -19.49 -22.78 -36.70
CA MET A 724 -20.39 -21.86 -35.99
C MET A 724 -19.97 -21.75 -34.54
N ASP A 725 -18.80 -21.16 -34.30
CA ASP A 725 -18.26 -20.98 -32.96
C ASP A 725 -19.21 -20.09 -32.14
N THR A 726 -19.86 -20.72 -31.16
CA THR A 726 -20.90 -20.09 -30.33
C THR A 726 -20.33 -18.93 -29.51
N ILE A 727 -19.01 -18.88 -29.29
CA ILE A 727 -18.37 -17.87 -28.44
C ILE A 727 -18.12 -16.56 -29.21
N GLU A 728 -17.71 -16.59 -30.48
CA GLU A 728 -17.57 -15.35 -31.29
C GLU A 728 -18.92 -14.72 -31.65
N PHE A 729 -19.98 -15.53 -31.75
CA PHE A 729 -21.32 -15.07 -32.12
C PHE A 729 -22.07 -14.40 -30.95
N PHE A 730 -21.78 -14.79 -29.70
CA PHE A 730 -22.42 -14.26 -28.49
C PHE A 730 -21.52 -13.31 -27.68
N ASP A 731 -20.27 -13.11 -28.08
CA ASP A 731 -19.41 -12.13 -27.43
C ASP A 731 -20.01 -10.73 -27.61
N TYR A 732 -20.34 -10.11 -26.48
CA TYR A 732 -21.07 -8.83 -26.28
C TYR A 732 -20.49 -7.60 -27.02
N LYS A 733 -19.43 -7.79 -27.81
CA LYS A 733 -18.75 -6.79 -28.65
C LYS A 733 -19.07 -6.91 -30.14
N VAL A 734 -19.82 -7.92 -30.58
CA VAL A 734 -20.54 -7.81 -31.85
C VAL A 734 -21.66 -6.82 -31.58
N ALA A 735 -21.45 -5.55 -31.93
CA ALA A 735 -22.42 -4.51 -31.67
C ALA A 735 -23.81 -4.96 -32.16
N ASN A 736 -24.88 -4.65 -31.40
CA ASN A 736 -26.28 -4.95 -31.73
C ASN A 736 -26.68 -4.63 -33.19
N THR A 737 -25.87 -3.82 -33.90
CA THR A 737 -25.97 -3.43 -35.30
C THR A 737 -25.73 -4.56 -36.31
N GLU A 738 -25.02 -5.62 -35.98
CA GLU A 738 -24.65 -6.67 -36.95
C GLU A 738 -25.66 -7.82 -37.03
N HIS A 739 -26.50 -7.96 -36.01
CA HIS A 739 -27.44 -9.06 -35.87
C HIS A 739 -28.38 -9.21 -37.07
N SER A 740 -28.77 -8.12 -37.73
CA SER A 740 -29.68 -8.16 -38.86
C SER A 740 -29.10 -8.91 -40.08
N ILE A 741 -27.84 -8.65 -40.45
CA ILE A 741 -27.18 -9.35 -41.57
C ILE A 741 -26.97 -10.83 -41.22
N TYR A 742 -26.54 -11.10 -39.98
CA TYR A 742 -26.35 -12.47 -39.52
C TYR A 742 -27.66 -13.27 -39.50
N ILE A 743 -28.75 -12.69 -38.99
CA ILE A 743 -30.08 -13.33 -39.02
C ILE A 743 -30.47 -13.64 -40.47
N LEU A 744 -30.35 -12.69 -41.39
CA LEU A 744 -30.70 -12.90 -42.80
C LEU A 744 -29.90 -14.05 -43.42
N ILE A 745 -28.60 -14.11 -43.17
CA ILE A 745 -27.73 -15.21 -43.65
C ILE A 745 -28.15 -16.55 -43.03
N LEU A 746 -28.43 -16.60 -41.73
CA LEU A 746 -28.89 -17.82 -41.07
C LEU A 746 -30.22 -18.31 -41.66
N LYS A 747 -31.20 -17.42 -41.88
CA LYS A 747 -32.45 -17.77 -42.57
C LYS A 747 -32.17 -18.32 -43.98
N TYR A 748 -31.26 -17.66 -44.71
CA TYR A 748 -30.90 -18.01 -46.07
C TYR A 748 -30.27 -19.40 -46.21
N LEU A 749 -29.45 -19.79 -45.23
CA LEU A 749 -28.83 -21.13 -45.17
C LEU A 749 -29.80 -22.18 -44.61
N TYR A 750 -30.68 -21.81 -43.67
CA TYR A 750 -31.60 -22.73 -43.00
C TYR A 750 -32.74 -23.23 -43.89
N ILE A 751 -33.46 -22.31 -44.56
CA ILE A 751 -34.66 -22.63 -45.36
C ILE A 751 -34.49 -23.87 -46.28
N PRO A 752 -33.42 -23.97 -47.09
CA PRO A 752 -33.25 -25.12 -47.98
C PRO A 752 -32.95 -26.44 -47.23
N LEU A 753 -32.56 -26.41 -45.95
CA LEU A 753 -32.24 -27.59 -45.16
C LEU A 753 -33.43 -28.16 -44.37
N THR A 754 -34.57 -27.48 -44.37
CA THR A 754 -35.75 -27.85 -43.56
C THR A 754 -36.19 -29.30 -43.80
N ASP A 755 -36.37 -29.69 -45.06
CA ASP A 755 -36.81 -31.04 -45.43
C ASP A 755 -35.81 -32.13 -45.02
N VAL A 756 -34.51 -31.83 -45.12
CA VAL A 756 -33.42 -32.71 -44.70
C VAL A 756 -33.43 -32.87 -43.18
N PHE A 757 -33.56 -31.78 -42.42
CA PHE A 757 -33.59 -31.85 -40.96
C PHE A 757 -34.83 -32.58 -40.44
N ASP A 758 -36.00 -32.37 -41.04
CA ASP A 758 -37.22 -33.05 -40.63
C ASP A 758 -37.15 -34.55 -40.95
N THR A 759 -36.61 -34.92 -42.10
CA THR A 759 -36.37 -36.33 -42.46
C THR A 759 -35.32 -36.97 -41.53
N THR A 760 -34.23 -36.26 -41.21
CA THR A 760 -33.19 -36.72 -40.27
C THR A 760 -33.77 -36.96 -38.88
N ARG A 761 -34.62 -36.04 -38.40
CA ARG A 761 -35.29 -36.16 -37.11
C ARG A 761 -36.21 -37.39 -37.07
N ILE A 762 -37.03 -37.60 -38.11
CA ILE A 762 -37.90 -38.78 -38.21
C ILE A 762 -37.08 -40.07 -38.06
N ILE A 763 -35.93 -40.16 -38.74
CA ILE A 763 -35.07 -41.34 -38.68
C ILE A 763 -34.49 -41.56 -37.27
N LEU A 764 -34.01 -40.49 -36.62
CA LEU A 764 -33.48 -40.56 -35.26
C LEU A 764 -34.57 -40.95 -34.24
N ASP A 765 -35.76 -40.36 -34.35
CA ASP A 765 -36.91 -40.64 -33.48
C ASP A 765 -37.35 -42.11 -33.65
N GLU A 766 -37.53 -42.59 -34.89
CA GLU A 766 -37.89 -44.00 -35.16
C GLU A 766 -36.85 -44.99 -34.61
N GLN A 767 -35.59 -44.61 -34.63
CA GLN A 767 -34.51 -45.42 -34.11
C GLN A 767 -34.45 -45.43 -32.56
N GLU A 768 -34.74 -44.31 -31.89
CA GLU A 768 -34.85 -44.26 -30.42
C GLU A 768 -36.07 -45.03 -29.91
N TYR A 769 -37.23 -44.91 -30.58
CA TYR A 769 -38.47 -45.58 -30.16
C TYR A 769 -38.50 -47.08 -30.49
N GLN A 770 -37.94 -47.51 -31.64
CA GLN A 770 -38.09 -48.90 -32.11
C GLN A 770 -36.78 -49.71 -32.10
N LYS A 771 -35.60 -49.09 -31.91
CA LYS A 771 -34.26 -49.72 -32.02
C LYS A 771 -34.01 -50.50 -33.34
N LYS A 772 -34.79 -50.23 -34.39
CA LYS A 772 -34.78 -51.04 -35.63
C LYS A 772 -33.64 -50.67 -36.58
N ILE A 773 -33.23 -49.41 -36.60
CA ILE A 773 -32.34 -48.88 -37.63
C ILE A 773 -30.90 -48.96 -37.10
N ILE A 774 -30.29 -50.14 -37.26
CA ILE A 774 -28.93 -50.43 -36.79
C ILE A 774 -27.89 -50.27 -37.91
N LYS A 775 -28.30 -50.41 -39.18
CA LYS A 775 -27.41 -50.50 -40.34
C LYS A 775 -27.96 -49.76 -41.56
N LEU A 776 -27.38 -48.59 -41.84
CA LEU A 776 -27.87 -47.67 -42.88
C LEU A 776 -27.59 -48.20 -44.30
N ASP A 777 -26.53 -49.00 -44.48
CA ASP A 777 -26.16 -49.67 -45.73
C ASP A 777 -27.24 -50.62 -46.25
N LYS A 778 -28.00 -51.26 -45.35
CA LYS A 778 -29.15 -52.10 -45.73
C LYS A 778 -30.19 -51.29 -46.50
N TYR A 779 -30.47 -50.09 -46.03
CA TYR A 779 -31.58 -49.25 -46.49
C TYR A 779 -31.21 -48.30 -47.64
N LEU A 780 -29.93 -48.31 -48.06
CA LEU A 780 -29.44 -47.60 -49.25
C LEU A 780 -29.12 -48.54 -50.43
N SER A 781 -29.29 -49.85 -50.26
CA SER A 781 -29.07 -50.85 -51.30
C SER A 781 -30.32 -51.02 -52.17
N ASN A 782 -30.20 -50.69 -53.45
CA ASN A 782 -31.26 -50.89 -54.44
C ASN A 782 -31.57 -52.38 -54.61
N GLN A 783 -30.55 -53.24 -54.56
CA GLN A 783 -30.72 -54.69 -54.70
C GLN A 783 -31.53 -55.30 -53.54
N LYS A 784 -31.28 -54.86 -52.30
CA LYS A 784 -32.04 -55.32 -51.13
C LYS A 784 -33.49 -54.82 -51.15
N LEU A 785 -33.73 -53.61 -51.68
CA LEU A 785 -35.10 -53.11 -51.86
C LEU A 785 -35.88 -53.95 -52.88
N GLU A 786 -35.27 -54.26 -54.02
CA GLU A 786 -35.89 -55.12 -55.05
C GLU A 786 -36.17 -56.53 -54.50
N GLN A 787 -35.24 -57.09 -53.73
CA GLN A 787 -35.42 -58.37 -53.05
C GLN A 787 -36.60 -58.33 -52.07
N LEU A 788 -36.68 -57.30 -51.22
CA LEU A 788 -37.76 -57.14 -50.25
C LEU A 788 -39.13 -56.96 -50.93
N GLN A 789 -39.18 -56.21 -52.05
CA GLN A 789 -40.39 -56.07 -52.86
C GLN A 789 -40.83 -57.41 -53.48
N LEU A 790 -39.88 -58.24 -53.89
CA LEU A 790 -40.15 -59.58 -54.42
C LEU A 790 -40.64 -60.52 -53.31
N GLU A 791 -40.02 -60.50 -52.13
CA GLU A 791 -40.45 -61.25 -50.94
C GLU A 791 -41.86 -60.88 -50.48
N ILE A 792 -42.23 -59.58 -50.55
CA ILE A 792 -43.58 -59.10 -50.28
C ILE A 792 -44.57 -59.66 -51.29
N ARG A 793 -44.27 -59.59 -52.60
CA ARG A 793 -45.15 -60.15 -53.64
C ARG A 793 -45.33 -61.66 -53.49
N GLU A 794 -44.27 -62.38 -53.13
CA GLU A 794 -44.33 -63.82 -52.85
C GLU A 794 -45.13 -64.14 -51.58
N THR A 795 -44.99 -63.33 -50.53
CA THR A 795 -45.73 -63.50 -49.27
C THR A 795 -47.21 -63.21 -49.47
N GLU A 796 -47.56 -62.16 -50.23
CA GLU A 796 -48.94 -61.87 -50.65
C GLU A 796 -49.55 -63.02 -51.45
N LYS A 797 -48.77 -63.60 -52.37
CA LYS A 797 -49.19 -64.77 -53.16
C LYS A 797 -49.42 -66.00 -52.27
N LYS A 798 -48.51 -66.29 -51.31
CA LYS A 798 -48.66 -67.40 -50.35
C LYS A 798 -49.86 -67.21 -49.42
N ILE A 799 -50.11 -66.00 -48.93
CA ILE A 799 -51.32 -65.69 -48.13
C ILE A 799 -52.58 -66.02 -48.94
N LYS A 800 -52.62 -65.62 -50.21
CA LYS A 800 -53.74 -65.89 -51.11
C LYS A 800 -53.92 -67.40 -51.37
N GLU A 801 -52.83 -68.13 -51.64
CA GLU A 801 -52.84 -69.59 -51.81
C GLU A 801 -53.35 -70.35 -50.56
N TYR A 802 -52.95 -69.93 -49.35
CA TYR A 802 -53.44 -70.52 -48.09
C TYR A 802 -54.88 -70.09 -47.74
N GLN A 803 -55.35 -68.94 -48.22
CA GLN A 803 -56.76 -68.54 -48.10
C GLN A 803 -57.65 -69.38 -49.03
N ASP A 804 -57.12 -69.85 -50.16
CA ASP A 804 -57.82 -70.68 -51.14
C ASP A 804 -57.87 -72.18 -50.73
N PHE A 805 -56.85 -72.69 -50.00
CA PHE A 805 -56.85 -74.05 -49.42
C PHE A 805 -57.53 -74.08 -48.03
N LYS A 806 -58.71 -74.70 -47.94
CA LYS A 806 -59.50 -74.86 -46.69
C LYS A 806 -58.91 -75.92 -45.74
N ASP A 807 -57.72 -75.69 -45.21
CA ASP A 807 -57.06 -76.58 -44.25
C ASP A 807 -57.11 -76.03 -42.82
N PHE A 808 -57.29 -76.89 -41.81
CA PHE A 808 -57.56 -76.47 -40.42
C PHE A 808 -56.36 -75.74 -39.75
N ASP A 809 -55.16 -75.94 -40.31
CA ASP A 809 -53.88 -75.37 -39.85
C ASP A 809 -53.49 -74.05 -40.59
N ALA A 810 -54.33 -73.58 -41.52
CA ALA A 810 -54.04 -72.42 -42.38
C ALA A 810 -54.15 -71.07 -41.65
N SER A 811 -55.03 -70.94 -40.65
CA SER A 811 -55.29 -69.68 -39.94
C SER A 811 -54.07 -69.13 -39.19
N HIS A 812 -53.31 -70.00 -38.51
CA HIS A 812 -52.05 -69.62 -37.85
C HIS A 812 -50.97 -69.22 -38.86
N LYS A 813 -50.87 -69.94 -39.99
CA LYS A 813 -49.91 -69.62 -41.06
C LYS A 813 -50.24 -68.28 -41.73
N ILE A 814 -51.51 -68.02 -42.06
CA ILE A 814 -51.97 -66.73 -42.61
C ILE A 814 -51.68 -65.59 -41.63
N THR A 815 -51.95 -65.77 -40.35
CA THR A 815 -51.65 -64.75 -39.32
C THR A 815 -50.16 -64.45 -39.25
N ASN A 816 -49.30 -65.48 -39.31
CA ASN A 816 -47.85 -65.31 -39.31
C ASN A 816 -47.35 -64.64 -40.60
N TYR A 817 -47.83 -65.05 -41.79
CA TYR A 817 -47.48 -64.40 -43.05
C TYR A 817 -47.99 -62.96 -43.12
N THR A 818 -49.16 -62.65 -42.55
CA THR A 818 -49.67 -61.28 -42.46
C THR A 818 -48.80 -60.43 -41.54
N LYS A 819 -48.30 -61.00 -40.43
CA LYS A 819 -47.30 -60.33 -39.57
C LYS A 819 -45.98 -60.08 -40.31
N PHE A 820 -45.48 -61.04 -41.09
CA PHE A 820 -44.29 -60.85 -41.93
C PHE A 820 -44.53 -59.81 -43.01
N LEU A 821 -45.65 -59.87 -43.73
CA LEU A 821 -46.04 -58.89 -44.73
C LEU A 821 -46.12 -57.48 -44.14
N ASN A 822 -46.75 -57.32 -42.97
CA ASN A 822 -46.83 -56.03 -42.28
C ASN A 822 -45.46 -55.55 -41.81
N ARG A 823 -44.56 -56.46 -41.38
CA ARG A 823 -43.18 -56.13 -41.05
C ARG A 823 -42.43 -55.63 -42.29
N ASP A 824 -42.49 -56.38 -43.38
CA ASP A 824 -41.73 -56.12 -44.60
C ASP A 824 -42.27 -54.87 -45.33
N LYS A 825 -43.59 -54.64 -45.35
CA LYS A 825 -44.21 -53.39 -45.82
C LYS A 825 -43.83 -52.18 -44.98
N ASN A 826 -43.66 -52.35 -43.67
CA ASN A 826 -43.17 -51.28 -42.81
C ASN A 826 -41.66 -51.05 -43.02
N GLU A 827 -40.88 -52.08 -43.37
CA GLU A 827 -39.46 -51.90 -43.75
C GLU A 827 -39.32 -51.10 -45.06
N ILE A 828 -40.20 -51.29 -46.06
CA ILE A 828 -40.20 -50.49 -47.29
C ILE A 828 -40.38 -49.00 -47.02
N LYS A 829 -41.27 -48.61 -46.11
CA LYS A 829 -41.47 -47.19 -45.75
C LYS A 829 -40.16 -46.51 -45.32
N PHE A 830 -39.27 -47.26 -44.68
CA PHE A 830 -37.98 -46.73 -44.27
C PHE A 830 -36.99 -46.58 -45.44
N TYR A 831 -37.03 -47.48 -46.43
CA TYR A 831 -36.32 -47.26 -47.69
C TYR A 831 -36.79 -45.97 -48.38
N ASP A 832 -38.10 -45.72 -48.43
CA ASP A 832 -38.67 -44.49 -49.02
C ASP A 832 -38.17 -43.23 -48.29
N VAL A 833 -38.13 -43.24 -46.96
CA VAL A 833 -37.60 -42.15 -46.13
C VAL A 833 -36.10 -41.94 -46.37
N MET A 834 -35.32 -43.00 -46.48
CA MET A 834 -33.87 -42.94 -46.73
C MET A 834 -33.55 -42.45 -48.15
N PHE A 835 -34.27 -42.91 -49.16
CA PHE A 835 -34.12 -42.42 -50.53
C PHE A 835 -34.61 -40.99 -50.69
N LYS A 836 -35.64 -40.59 -49.94
CA LYS A 836 -36.04 -39.18 -49.84
C LYS A 836 -34.88 -38.33 -49.28
N LEU A 837 -34.28 -38.75 -48.16
CA LEU A 837 -33.12 -38.06 -47.59
C LEU A 837 -31.97 -37.93 -48.60
N LEU A 838 -31.62 -39.02 -49.29
CA LEU A 838 -30.58 -39.02 -50.33
C LEU A 838 -30.88 -38.01 -51.45
N ASN A 839 -32.09 -38.08 -52.01
CA ASN A 839 -32.50 -37.20 -53.11
C ASN A 839 -32.56 -35.72 -52.69
N ASP A 840 -33.05 -35.44 -51.49
CA ASP A 840 -33.14 -34.08 -50.96
C ASP A 840 -31.73 -33.53 -50.69
N SER A 841 -30.85 -34.34 -50.05
CA SER A 841 -29.44 -33.98 -49.82
C SER A 841 -28.69 -33.69 -51.13
N GLU A 842 -28.83 -34.52 -52.17
CA GLU A 842 -28.17 -34.31 -53.47
C GLU A 842 -28.67 -33.03 -54.17
N LYS A 843 -29.98 -32.78 -54.16
CA LYS A 843 -30.56 -31.55 -54.74
C LYS A 843 -30.12 -30.28 -54.01
N ILE A 844 -29.92 -30.37 -52.70
CA ILE A 844 -29.62 -29.22 -51.84
C ILE A 844 -28.11 -28.93 -51.80
N SER A 845 -27.25 -29.94 -51.94
CA SER A 845 -25.79 -29.84 -51.78
C SER A 845 -25.17 -28.68 -52.59
N ASP A 846 -25.33 -28.67 -53.91
CA ASP A 846 -24.74 -27.64 -54.77
C ASP A 846 -25.31 -26.26 -54.45
N LYS A 847 -26.63 -26.18 -54.26
CA LYS A 847 -27.33 -24.95 -53.89
C LYS A 847 -26.81 -24.37 -52.58
N LEU A 848 -26.53 -25.22 -51.59
CA LEU A 848 -26.05 -24.80 -50.27
C LEU A 848 -24.60 -24.31 -50.33
N LYS A 849 -23.75 -24.96 -51.13
CA LYS A 849 -22.37 -24.54 -51.36
C LYS A 849 -22.30 -23.11 -51.92
N PHE A 850 -23.05 -22.82 -52.99
CA PHE A 850 -23.10 -21.46 -53.56
C PHE A 850 -23.65 -20.43 -52.58
N ARG A 851 -24.68 -20.79 -51.79
CA ARG A 851 -25.21 -19.91 -50.74
C ARG A 851 -24.19 -19.63 -49.64
N LEU A 852 -23.37 -20.62 -49.27
CA LEU A 852 -22.33 -20.46 -48.27
C LEU A 852 -21.21 -19.54 -48.79
N GLU A 853 -20.75 -19.74 -50.04
CA GLU A 853 -19.76 -18.88 -50.69
C GLU A 853 -20.22 -17.42 -50.73
N PHE A 854 -21.45 -17.17 -51.21
CA PHE A 854 -22.08 -15.86 -51.16
C PHE A 854 -22.16 -15.28 -49.73
N SER A 855 -22.59 -16.08 -48.75
CA SER A 855 -22.70 -15.64 -47.36
C SER A 855 -21.34 -15.26 -46.77
N MET A 856 -20.28 -16.00 -47.12
CA MET A 856 -18.92 -15.69 -46.71
C MET A 856 -18.42 -14.38 -47.33
N GLU A 857 -18.71 -14.11 -48.59
CA GLU A 857 -18.38 -12.85 -49.26
C GLU A 857 -19.11 -11.65 -48.63
N LEU A 858 -20.41 -11.79 -48.36
CA LEU A 858 -21.20 -10.75 -47.70
C LEU A 858 -20.69 -10.46 -46.27
N LEU A 859 -20.30 -11.51 -45.52
CA LEU A 859 -19.69 -11.34 -44.20
C LEU A 859 -18.31 -10.71 -44.26
N LYS A 860 -17.47 -11.06 -45.24
CA LYS A 860 -16.17 -10.41 -45.45
C LYS A 860 -16.33 -8.93 -45.75
N PHE A 861 -17.30 -8.56 -46.57
CA PHE A 861 -17.62 -7.16 -46.84
C PHE A 861 -18.18 -6.44 -45.60
N SER A 862 -19.11 -7.05 -44.87
CA SER A 862 -19.60 -6.51 -43.60
C SER A 862 -18.45 -6.26 -42.60
N LYS A 863 -17.49 -7.20 -42.50
CA LYS A 863 -16.28 -7.04 -41.69
C LYS A 863 -15.36 -5.92 -42.17
N SER A 864 -15.23 -5.68 -43.48
CA SER A 864 -14.41 -4.57 -43.99
C SER A 864 -15.02 -3.21 -43.64
N LEU A 865 -16.36 -3.10 -43.67
CA LEU A 865 -17.08 -1.87 -43.29
C LEU A 865 -16.83 -1.46 -41.82
N LYS A 866 -16.59 -2.42 -40.92
CA LYS A 866 -16.25 -2.12 -39.51
C LYS A 866 -14.95 -1.33 -39.38
N LYS A 867 -14.00 -1.53 -40.29
CA LYS A 867 -12.72 -0.78 -40.28
C LYS A 867 -12.98 0.73 -40.42
N ILE A 868 -14.06 1.10 -41.10
CA ILE A 868 -14.54 2.48 -41.21
C ILE A 868 -15.32 2.84 -39.93
N HIS A 869 -16.46 2.18 -39.66
CA HIS A 869 -17.30 2.45 -38.49
C HIS A 869 -18.23 1.28 -38.14
N SER A 870 -18.51 1.06 -36.85
CA SER A 870 -19.34 -0.06 -36.35
C SER A 870 -20.84 0.03 -36.68
N SER A 871 -21.33 1.20 -37.12
CA SER A 871 -22.72 1.38 -37.56
C SER A 871 -22.95 0.98 -39.03
N LEU A 872 -21.91 0.91 -39.84
CA LEU A 872 -22.05 0.64 -41.28
C LEU A 872 -22.58 -0.77 -41.60
N PRO A 873 -22.26 -1.83 -40.84
CA PRO A 873 -22.94 -3.12 -40.99
C PRO A 873 -24.46 -3.06 -40.81
N ALA A 874 -24.97 -2.25 -39.86
CA ALA A 874 -26.43 -2.07 -39.71
C ALA A 874 -27.02 -1.31 -40.90
N ALA A 875 -26.36 -0.23 -41.33
CA ALA A 875 -26.78 0.52 -42.50
C ALA A 875 -26.78 -0.36 -43.76
N LEU A 876 -25.81 -1.27 -43.92
CA LEU A 876 -25.79 -2.22 -45.03
C LEU A 876 -27.05 -3.09 -45.03
N SER A 877 -27.48 -3.59 -43.86
CA SER A 877 -28.70 -4.40 -43.75
C SER A 877 -29.97 -3.66 -44.21
N GLU A 878 -30.08 -2.37 -43.90
CA GLU A 878 -31.24 -1.55 -44.27
C GLU A 878 -31.22 -1.12 -45.75
N ASN A 879 -30.07 -1.20 -46.41
CA ASN A 879 -29.87 -0.78 -47.81
C ASN A 879 -29.52 -1.96 -48.74
N LEU A 880 -29.76 -3.20 -48.31
CA LEU A 880 -29.63 -4.38 -49.17
C LEU A 880 -30.54 -4.19 -50.39
N GLY A 881 -29.96 -4.19 -51.60
CA GLY A 881 -30.68 -4.04 -52.86
C GLY A 881 -30.73 -2.61 -53.42
N ILE A 882 -30.28 -1.60 -52.66
CA ILE A 882 -30.11 -0.22 -53.15
C ILE A 882 -28.70 0.25 -52.80
N PHE A 883 -27.71 -0.35 -53.46
CA PHE A 883 -26.31 -0.15 -53.09
C PHE A 883 -25.76 1.26 -53.40
N THR A 884 -26.39 1.99 -54.32
CA THR A 884 -26.09 3.41 -54.56
C THR A 884 -26.39 4.27 -53.33
N ASP A 885 -27.48 3.96 -52.62
CA ASP A 885 -27.85 4.67 -51.39
C ASP A 885 -26.90 4.28 -50.25
N PHE A 886 -26.41 3.04 -50.25
CA PHE A 886 -25.43 2.57 -49.28
C PHE A 886 -24.05 3.22 -49.45
N GLU A 887 -23.59 3.45 -50.69
CA GLU A 887 -22.35 4.19 -50.95
C GLU A 887 -22.43 5.61 -50.36
N GLN A 888 -23.55 6.29 -50.55
CA GLN A 888 -23.81 7.59 -49.93
C GLN A 888 -23.81 7.52 -48.40
N LYS A 889 -24.27 6.42 -47.79
CA LYS A 889 -24.17 6.22 -46.33
C LYS A 889 -22.74 6.09 -45.85
N ILE A 890 -21.85 5.48 -46.63
CA ILE A 890 -20.42 5.44 -46.32
C ILE A 890 -19.87 6.88 -46.29
N ASP A 891 -20.19 7.70 -47.31
CA ASP A 891 -19.78 9.09 -47.38
C ASP A 891 -20.31 9.95 -46.22
N ASP A 892 -21.59 9.81 -45.89
CA ASP A 892 -22.19 10.52 -44.77
C ASP A 892 -21.48 10.19 -43.44
N ILE A 893 -21.07 8.94 -43.24
CA ILE A 893 -20.31 8.50 -42.06
C ILE A 893 -18.89 9.06 -42.11
N VAL A 894 -18.20 9.03 -43.26
CA VAL A 894 -16.86 9.61 -43.44
C VAL A 894 -16.86 11.12 -43.16
N GLU A 895 -17.87 11.87 -43.61
CA GLU A 895 -17.98 13.31 -43.33
C GLU A 895 -18.25 13.57 -41.84
N LYS A 896 -19.09 12.75 -41.18
CA LYS A 896 -19.26 12.79 -39.72
C LYS A 896 -17.95 12.48 -38.99
N LEU A 897 -17.15 11.51 -39.46
CA LEU A 897 -15.83 11.18 -38.91
C LEU A 897 -14.82 12.31 -39.12
N LYS A 898 -14.84 12.98 -40.27
CA LYS A 898 -14.04 14.17 -40.56
C LYS A 898 -14.40 15.34 -39.63
N GLY A 899 -15.69 15.52 -39.32
CA GLY A 899 -16.14 16.45 -38.28
C GLY A 899 -15.56 16.11 -36.90
N LYS A 900 -15.55 14.81 -36.52
CA LYS A 900 -14.90 14.36 -35.28
C LYS A 900 -13.38 14.52 -35.29
N SER A 901 -12.73 14.31 -36.43
CA SER A 901 -11.29 14.57 -36.59
C SER A 901 -10.97 16.05 -36.44
N SER A 902 -11.78 16.93 -37.02
CA SER A 902 -11.66 18.39 -36.88
C SER A 902 -11.86 18.86 -35.43
N SER A 903 -12.73 18.19 -34.67
CA SER A 903 -12.89 18.41 -33.22
C SER A 903 -11.78 17.78 -32.35
N GLY A 904 -10.87 17.00 -32.96
CA GLY A 904 -9.74 16.33 -32.31
C GLY A 904 -10.09 15.07 -31.52
N ILE A 905 -11.31 14.54 -31.68
CA ILE A 905 -11.77 13.28 -31.06
C ILE A 905 -11.13 12.06 -31.77
N LEU A 906 -10.82 12.21 -33.05
CA LEU A 906 -10.21 11.18 -33.89
C LEU A 906 -8.91 11.74 -34.50
N SER A 907 -7.82 10.98 -34.45
CA SER A 907 -6.55 11.48 -34.97
C SER A 907 -6.58 11.64 -36.50
N PRO A 908 -5.77 12.54 -37.08
CA PRO A 908 -5.66 12.63 -38.54
C PRO A 908 -5.17 11.32 -39.19
N PHE A 909 -4.35 10.54 -38.48
CA PHE A 909 -3.86 9.24 -38.94
C PHE A 909 -4.98 8.18 -38.94
N GLU A 910 -5.70 8.01 -37.83
CA GLU A 910 -6.86 7.11 -37.76
C GLU A 910 -7.95 7.52 -38.76
N PHE A 911 -8.16 8.83 -38.97
CA PHE A 911 -9.10 9.31 -39.99
C PHE A 911 -8.66 8.86 -41.38
N ARG A 912 -7.36 8.98 -41.67
CA ARG A 912 -6.79 8.54 -42.94
C ARG A 912 -6.97 7.04 -43.13
N GLU A 913 -6.68 6.21 -42.12
CA GLU A 913 -6.89 4.75 -42.20
C GLU A 913 -8.36 4.40 -42.44
N LYS A 914 -9.29 5.08 -41.76
CA LYS A 914 -10.73 4.90 -41.95
C LYS A 914 -11.19 5.36 -43.33
N ASN A 915 -10.64 6.46 -43.83
CA ASN A 915 -10.95 6.98 -45.15
C ASN A 915 -10.40 6.06 -46.25
N ASP A 916 -9.17 5.56 -46.10
CA ASP A 916 -8.58 4.57 -47.00
C ASP A 916 -9.39 3.26 -46.98
N ALA A 917 -9.85 2.83 -45.81
CA ALA A 917 -10.76 1.68 -45.67
C ALA A 917 -12.13 1.94 -46.33
N ALA A 918 -12.61 3.18 -46.34
CA ALA A 918 -13.84 3.58 -47.02
C ALA A 918 -13.69 3.46 -48.53
N GLU A 919 -12.60 4.01 -49.09
CA GLU A 919 -12.27 3.89 -50.50
C GLU A 919 -12.10 2.42 -50.94
N GLN A 920 -11.41 1.61 -50.14
CA GLN A 920 -11.27 0.17 -50.39
C GLN A 920 -12.62 -0.56 -50.33
N SER A 921 -13.48 -0.22 -49.36
CA SER A 921 -14.78 -0.87 -49.21
C SER A 921 -15.74 -0.47 -50.34
N LYS A 922 -15.68 0.77 -50.83
CA LYS A 922 -16.44 1.20 -52.02
C LYS A 922 -15.99 0.46 -53.28
N LYS A 923 -14.68 0.30 -53.48
CA LYS A 923 -14.16 -0.53 -54.58
C LYS A 923 -14.65 -1.98 -54.49
N LEU A 924 -14.56 -2.57 -53.29
CA LEU A 924 -15.05 -3.93 -53.06
C LEU A 924 -16.56 -4.04 -53.28
N LEU A 925 -17.33 -3.02 -52.90
CA LEU A 925 -18.77 -2.95 -53.17
C LEU A 925 -19.05 -2.93 -54.69
N LEU A 926 -18.30 -2.14 -55.46
CA LEU A 926 -18.43 -2.09 -56.93
C LEU A 926 -18.08 -3.44 -57.57
N ASP A 927 -17.02 -4.11 -57.11
CA ASP A 927 -16.63 -5.43 -57.58
C ASP A 927 -17.73 -6.48 -57.30
N LEU A 928 -18.32 -6.43 -56.10
CA LEU A 928 -19.41 -7.32 -55.70
C LEU A 928 -20.70 -7.07 -56.51
N ILE A 929 -21.06 -5.81 -56.78
CA ILE A 929 -22.24 -5.47 -57.58
C ILE A 929 -22.04 -5.85 -59.05
N SER A 930 -20.80 -5.80 -59.54
CA SER A 930 -20.46 -6.21 -60.90
C SER A 930 -20.55 -7.73 -61.12
N ASN A 931 -20.64 -8.51 -60.04
CA ASN A 931 -20.87 -9.95 -60.10
C ASN A 931 -22.38 -10.25 -60.14
N GLU A 932 -22.86 -10.67 -61.32
CA GLU A 932 -24.28 -10.98 -61.56
C GLU A 932 -24.84 -12.01 -60.55
N ASP A 933 -24.06 -13.05 -60.23
CA ASP A 933 -24.47 -14.09 -59.27
C ASP A 933 -24.66 -13.49 -57.87
N PHE A 934 -23.75 -12.61 -57.44
CA PHE A 934 -23.84 -11.94 -56.14
C PHE A 934 -25.11 -11.09 -56.03
N THR A 935 -25.41 -10.27 -57.03
CA THR A 935 -26.67 -9.48 -57.08
C THR A 935 -27.92 -10.35 -57.04
N LEU A 936 -27.92 -11.46 -57.78
CA LEU A 936 -29.05 -12.38 -57.82
C LEU A 936 -29.25 -13.10 -56.48
N HIS A 937 -28.17 -13.39 -55.76
CA HIS A 937 -28.22 -13.92 -54.39
C HIS A 937 -28.73 -12.87 -53.37
N ILE A 938 -28.37 -11.60 -53.52
CA ILE A 938 -28.91 -10.48 -52.71
C ILE A 938 -30.43 -10.33 -52.89
N GLU A 939 -30.94 -10.34 -54.12
CA GLU A 939 -32.38 -10.27 -54.37
C GLU A 939 -33.14 -11.44 -53.71
N LYS A 940 -32.57 -12.65 -53.78
CA LYS A 940 -33.12 -13.83 -53.12
C LYS A 940 -33.08 -13.70 -51.59
N LEU A 941 -32.01 -13.12 -51.04
CA LEU A 941 -31.85 -12.88 -49.61
C LEU A 941 -32.92 -11.90 -49.08
N ILE A 942 -33.15 -10.79 -49.80
CA ILE A 942 -34.16 -9.79 -49.47
C ILE A 942 -35.57 -10.40 -49.47
N LYS A 943 -35.92 -11.15 -50.52
CA LYS A 943 -37.23 -11.83 -50.63
C LYS A 943 -37.48 -12.86 -49.51
N MET A 944 -36.43 -13.41 -48.90
CA MET A 944 -36.54 -14.37 -47.80
C MET A 944 -36.68 -13.72 -46.42
N SER A 945 -36.40 -12.42 -46.30
CA SER A 945 -36.56 -11.68 -45.04
C SER A 945 -38.01 -11.60 -44.56
N GLU A 946 -38.97 -11.72 -45.49
CA GLU A 946 -40.43 -11.67 -45.26
C GLU A 946 -41.03 -13.00 -44.79
N VAL A 947 -40.25 -14.09 -44.82
CA VAL A 947 -40.72 -15.43 -44.43
C VAL A 947 -40.48 -15.66 -42.93
N THR A 948 -41.55 -15.92 -42.18
CA THR A 948 -41.47 -16.39 -40.79
C THR A 948 -40.93 -17.82 -40.75
N ILE A 949 -39.85 -18.02 -40.01
CA ILE A 949 -39.35 -19.37 -39.69
C ILE A 949 -40.34 -19.98 -38.69
N PRO A 950 -40.94 -21.16 -38.95
CA PRO A 950 -41.85 -21.84 -38.02
C PRO A 950 -41.16 -22.27 -36.71
#